data_AF-A0A8D0DYZ8-F1
#
_entry.id   AF-A0A8D0DYZ8-F1
#
_cell.length_a   1.000
_cell.length_b   1.000
_cell.length_c   1.000
_cell.angle_alpha   90.00
_cell.angle_beta   90.00
_cell.angle_gamma   90.00
#
_symmetry.space_group_name_H-M   'P 1'
#
loop_
_entity.id
_entity.type
_entity.pdbx_description
1 polymer ?
#
loop_
_entity_poly.entity_id
_entity_poly.type
_entity_poly.pdbx_seq_one_letter_code
_entity_poly.pdbx_strand_id
1 'polypeptide(L)'
;MERRGEAAALPQALEFTVENVEKALHQLYYDPNIENKNLAQKWLMQAQVSPQAWHFSWLLLDMDKVPEIQYFGASALHIKISRYWNDIPADQYESLKSQLFSHITRFASGSKIVLTRLCVALASLALNMMPEAWPCAVADMVRMFQAEDSNADGRARCLALLELLTVLPEEFQTSRLPQYRKGQVRSVLALECSSVFPLLEQLLQQQDSPSFIKQKVLKCFSSWVQLEIPLMECENLIQASFTSLRDPELFDTAVEAIVNAISQPDAQRYVNTLLKLIPPVLGLQEQLRQAVQNRDMETSHGICRIAVALGENHSRALLDQMDHWQSFLALVNMIMFCTGIPGHYPVNETTSSLTLTFWYTLQDDILSFEPEKQAMYQQVYRPVYFQLVDVLLHKAQFPSDEEYSCWSSDEKEQFRIYRVDISDTLMYVYEMLGAELLSSLYDKLGRLLTNTEQPSSWQHTEALLYGFQSIAETIDVNYSDVVPGLIGLIPHISISNVQLADTVMFTIGALSEWLADHPVMINNVLPLVLQALGNPELSISSVSTLKKICRECKYDLPPYAANIVAVSQDVLMKQIHKTSQCMWLMQALGFLLSALQVEEILKNLHSLITPYIQQLEKLADETPNPSNKLAIIHILGLLSNLFTTLDISHHDDDHESAEVKKLPVPQGPNPVVVVLQQVFQLIQKVLSKWLNDAQVVESVCSIFEKSVKTLLDDFAPMVPQLCEMLGQMYSTIPQASAVDLTRQLVHIFAHEPAHFPPIKALFLLVTSVTLTLFQQGPRDHPDIVDSFMQLLAQALKRKPDLFLCSSLDVKAVFHCGVISLKFPEAPTVKAACGFFTELLPRCGEIPPVGQVVQENGKMLLQAVLEGIGGQASRNLMDHFADILFALNKHCFSYLSIWIKEVMQQDGFPSTRVSSEQKEIFSQQILRERVNKRRVKEMVKEFTLLCRGLHGTEYTADY
;
A
#
# COMPACT_ATOMS: atom_id res chain seq x y z
N MET A 1 -38.87 7.46 -46.42
CA MET A 1 -39.25 8.41 -45.35
C MET A 1 -39.11 7.65 -44.03
N GLU A 2 -38.33 8.03 -43.02
CA GLU A 2 -37.47 9.19 -42.78
C GLU A 2 -36.43 8.82 -41.70
N ARG A 3 -35.18 9.24 -41.95
CA ARG A 3 -34.04 9.54 -41.04
C ARG A 3 -33.55 8.45 -40.06
N ARG A 4 -32.64 7.60 -40.56
CA ARG A 4 -31.52 7.08 -39.78
C ARG A 4 -30.52 8.22 -39.55
N GLY A 5 -30.17 8.47 -38.28
CA GLY A 5 -29.20 9.48 -37.89
C GLY A 5 -27.82 9.17 -38.46
N GLU A 6 -27.27 10.12 -39.21
CA GLU A 6 -25.88 10.16 -39.63
C GLU A 6 -25.02 10.38 -38.39
N ALA A 7 -24.22 9.37 -38.01
CA ALA A 7 -23.06 9.59 -37.18
C ALA A 7 -22.08 10.44 -38.00
N ALA A 8 -21.95 11.72 -37.66
CA ALA A 8 -20.97 12.61 -38.27
C ALA A 8 -19.57 12.14 -37.88
N ALA A 9 -18.98 11.27 -38.71
CA ALA A 9 -17.55 10.97 -38.66
C ALA A 9 -16.78 12.27 -38.98
N LEU A 10 -16.06 12.80 -37.99
CA LEU A 10 -15.07 13.85 -38.25
C LEU A 10 -13.96 13.26 -39.15
N PRO A 11 -13.72 13.81 -40.35
CA PRO A 11 -12.66 13.33 -41.22
C PRO A 11 -11.29 13.56 -40.57
N GLN A 12 -10.38 12.58 -40.65
CA GLN A 12 -8.99 12.61 -40.16
C GLN A 12 -8.07 13.67 -40.82
N ALA A 13 -8.62 14.74 -41.39
CA ALA A 13 -7.89 15.77 -42.14
C ALA A 13 -8.37 17.21 -41.84
N LEU A 14 -8.93 17.46 -40.65
CA LEU A 14 -9.29 18.83 -40.26
C LEU A 14 -8.06 19.57 -39.73
N GLU A 15 -7.75 20.71 -40.35
CA GLU A 15 -6.73 21.64 -39.89
C GLU A 15 -7.05 22.19 -38.50
N PHE A 16 -6.01 22.47 -37.72
CA PHE A 16 -6.13 23.05 -36.37
C PHE A 16 -6.41 24.56 -36.41
N THR A 17 -7.61 24.93 -36.87
CA THR A 17 -8.11 26.32 -36.85
C THR A 17 -8.98 26.58 -35.62
N VAL A 18 -9.22 27.85 -35.29
CA VAL A 18 -10.06 28.26 -34.15
C VAL A 18 -11.46 27.65 -34.26
N GLU A 19 -12.08 27.71 -35.44
CA GLU A 19 -13.45 27.24 -35.67
C GLU A 19 -13.57 25.72 -35.50
N ASN A 20 -12.55 24.97 -35.92
CA ASN A 20 -12.52 23.51 -35.76
C ASN A 20 -12.29 23.12 -34.31
N VAL A 21 -11.43 23.86 -33.59
CA VAL A 21 -11.23 23.67 -32.16
C VAL A 21 -12.50 23.97 -31.38
N GLU A 22 -13.22 25.04 -31.70
CA GLU A 22 -14.51 25.37 -31.07
C GLU A 22 -15.57 24.30 -31.34
N LYS A 23 -15.67 23.78 -32.57
CA LYS A 23 -16.58 22.66 -32.89
C LYS A 23 -16.24 21.41 -32.09
N ALA A 24 -14.96 21.06 -31.99
CA ALA A 24 -14.51 19.91 -31.22
C ALA A 24 -14.76 20.11 -29.71
N LEU A 25 -14.58 21.32 -29.18
CA LEU A 25 -14.92 21.64 -27.79
C LEU A 25 -16.43 21.56 -27.55
N HIS A 26 -17.23 22.07 -28.48
CA HIS A 26 -18.68 21.95 -28.41
C HIS A 26 -19.13 20.49 -28.39
N GLN A 27 -18.50 19.65 -29.22
CA GLN A 27 -18.74 18.21 -29.20
C GLN A 27 -18.31 17.56 -27.88
N LEU A 28 -17.14 17.91 -27.35
CA LEU A 28 -16.64 17.37 -26.10
C LEU A 28 -17.56 17.71 -24.91
N TYR A 29 -18.02 18.96 -24.82
CA TYR A 29 -18.82 19.41 -23.69
C TYR A 29 -20.30 19.02 -23.83
N TYR A 30 -20.90 19.18 -25.01
CA TYR A 30 -22.36 19.14 -25.17
C TYR A 30 -22.90 17.93 -25.95
N ASP A 31 -22.09 17.14 -26.66
CA ASP A 31 -22.59 15.96 -27.38
C ASP A 31 -22.95 14.84 -26.38
N PRO A 32 -24.20 14.31 -26.37
CA PRO A 32 -24.57 13.25 -25.44
C PRO A 32 -23.88 11.90 -25.75
N ASN A 33 -23.31 11.73 -26.95
CA ASN A 33 -22.64 10.49 -27.33
C ASN A 33 -21.19 10.44 -26.81
N ILE A 34 -20.91 9.45 -25.96
CA ILE A 34 -19.58 9.21 -25.37
C ILE A 34 -18.51 8.91 -26.44
N GLU A 35 -18.85 8.22 -27.52
CA GLU A 35 -17.90 7.94 -28.61
C GLU A 35 -17.43 9.23 -29.29
N ASN A 36 -18.38 10.14 -29.54
CA ASN A 36 -18.11 11.45 -30.10
C ASN A 36 -17.25 12.31 -29.17
N LYS A 37 -17.53 12.29 -27.86
CA LYS A 37 -16.68 12.95 -26.85
C LYS A 37 -15.26 12.40 -26.87
N ASN A 38 -15.09 11.08 -26.93
CA ASN A 38 -13.78 10.44 -26.99
C ASN A 38 -13.00 10.81 -28.26
N LEU A 39 -13.67 10.89 -29.41
CA LEU A 39 -13.07 11.33 -30.66
C LEU A 39 -12.63 12.81 -30.59
N ALA A 40 -13.52 13.69 -30.11
CA ALA A 40 -13.22 15.10 -29.92
C ALA A 40 -12.05 15.30 -28.95
N GLN A 41 -12.02 14.57 -27.83
CA GLN A 41 -10.94 14.64 -26.85
C GLN A 41 -9.59 14.21 -27.46
N LYS A 42 -9.55 13.10 -28.20
CA LYS A 42 -8.33 12.64 -28.89
C LYS A 42 -7.82 13.68 -29.90
N TRP A 43 -8.73 14.27 -30.67
CA TRP A 43 -8.37 15.30 -31.65
C TRP A 43 -7.90 16.59 -30.97
N LEU A 44 -8.58 17.03 -29.89
CA LEU A 44 -8.18 18.21 -29.12
C LEU A 44 -6.83 18.01 -28.43
N MET A 45 -6.50 16.80 -27.95
CA MET A 45 -5.16 16.49 -27.44
C MET A 45 -4.08 16.66 -28.52
N GLN A 46 -4.37 16.29 -29.76
CA GLN A 46 -3.45 16.52 -30.90
C GLN A 46 -3.36 18.02 -31.23
N ALA A 47 -4.47 18.74 -31.21
CA ALA A 47 -4.50 20.18 -31.44
C ALA A 47 -3.66 20.94 -30.39
N GLN A 48 -3.74 20.57 -29.10
CA GLN A 48 -2.99 21.20 -28.00
C GLN A 48 -1.47 21.09 -28.13
N VAL A 49 -0.96 20.00 -28.69
CA VAL A 49 0.49 19.81 -28.85
C VAL A 49 1.02 20.40 -30.16
N SER A 50 0.13 20.71 -31.10
CA SER A 50 0.47 21.24 -32.43
C SER A 50 1.13 22.63 -32.36
N PRO A 51 1.91 23.04 -33.38
CA PRO A 51 2.43 24.40 -33.48
C PRO A 51 1.32 25.47 -33.57
N GLN A 52 0.18 25.13 -34.18
CA GLN A 52 -0.98 26.03 -34.33
C GLN A 52 -1.57 26.44 -32.98
N ALA A 53 -1.33 25.67 -31.92
CA ALA A 53 -1.75 26.00 -30.56
C ALA A 53 -1.23 27.36 -30.10
N TRP A 54 -0.04 27.79 -30.53
CA TRP A 54 0.48 29.12 -30.21
C TRP A 54 -0.34 30.28 -30.78
N HIS A 55 -1.17 30.01 -31.80
CA HIS A 55 -2.00 31.02 -32.44
C HIS A 55 -3.46 30.93 -31.98
N PHE A 56 -4.10 29.76 -32.11
CA PHE A 56 -5.52 29.65 -31.80
C PHE A 56 -5.80 29.87 -30.31
N SER A 57 -4.87 29.55 -29.41
CA SER A 57 -5.08 29.66 -27.96
C SER A 57 -5.42 31.07 -27.52
N TRP A 58 -4.77 32.09 -28.09
CA TRP A 58 -5.03 33.50 -27.79
C TRP A 58 -6.38 33.96 -28.32
N LEU A 59 -6.76 33.50 -29.51
CA LEU A 59 -8.05 33.79 -30.12
C LEU A 59 -9.21 33.12 -29.35
N LEU A 60 -8.97 31.97 -28.73
CA LEU A 60 -9.96 31.33 -27.85
C LEU A 60 -10.19 32.10 -26.54
N LEU A 61 -9.26 32.97 -26.15
CA LEU A 61 -9.38 33.79 -24.94
C LEU A 61 -10.23 35.06 -25.13
N ASP A 62 -10.79 35.30 -26.31
CA ASP A 62 -11.64 36.47 -26.54
C ASP A 62 -12.88 36.47 -25.65
N MET A 63 -13.28 37.68 -25.24
CA MET A 63 -14.32 37.90 -24.21
C MET A 63 -15.73 37.57 -24.69
N ASP A 64 -15.93 37.39 -26.00
CA ASP A 64 -17.17 36.97 -26.63
C ASP A 64 -17.41 35.46 -26.54
N LYS A 65 -16.37 34.68 -26.22
CA LYS A 65 -16.44 33.22 -26.11
C LYS A 65 -16.87 32.78 -24.72
N VAL A 66 -17.46 31.58 -24.65
CA VAL A 66 -17.89 30.99 -23.37
C VAL A 66 -16.68 30.53 -22.53
N PRO A 67 -16.77 30.53 -21.19
CA PRO A 67 -15.65 30.23 -20.29
C PRO A 67 -14.96 28.88 -20.54
N GLU A 68 -15.69 27.85 -20.97
CA GLU A 68 -15.12 26.52 -21.23
C GLU A 68 -14.20 26.53 -22.45
N ILE A 69 -14.53 27.34 -23.47
CA ILE A 69 -13.70 27.54 -24.66
C ILE A 69 -12.45 28.36 -24.31
N GLN A 70 -12.63 29.45 -23.54
CA GLN A 70 -11.53 30.27 -23.03
C GLN A 70 -10.56 29.44 -22.18
N TYR A 71 -11.09 28.55 -21.33
CA TYR A 71 -10.28 27.66 -20.51
C TYR A 71 -9.38 26.75 -21.34
N PHE A 72 -9.88 26.20 -22.46
CA PHE A 72 -9.05 25.42 -23.37
C PHE A 72 -7.90 26.23 -23.97
N GLY A 73 -8.15 27.49 -24.34
CA GLY A 73 -7.11 28.42 -24.78
C GLY A 73 -6.01 28.60 -23.73
N ALA A 74 -6.39 28.94 -22.50
CA ALA A 74 -5.44 29.08 -21.39
C ALA A 74 -4.69 27.77 -21.09
N SER A 75 -5.39 26.63 -21.15
CA SER A 75 -4.80 25.32 -20.91
C SER A 75 -3.80 24.91 -21.99
N ALA A 76 -4.08 25.22 -23.26
CA ALA A 76 -3.14 24.97 -24.35
C ALA A 76 -1.86 25.78 -24.17
N LEU A 77 -1.95 27.05 -23.78
CA LEU A 77 -0.78 27.89 -23.46
C LEU A 77 0.06 27.31 -22.33
N HIS A 78 -0.57 26.91 -21.22
CA HIS A 78 0.15 26.26 -20.12
C HIS A 78 0.87 24.99 -20.58
N ILE A 79 0.21 24.10 -21.33
CA ILE A 79 0.82 22.87 -21.84
C ILE A 79 2.01 23.18 -22.76
N LYS A 80 1.86 24.16 -23.66
CA LYS A 80 2.93 24.55 -24.58
C LYS A 80 4.13 25.13 -23.83
N ILE A 81 3.91 26.00 -22.84
CA ILE A 81 4.99 26.58 -22.04
C ILE A 81 5.66 25.51 -21.15
N SER A 82 4.89 24.68 -20.45
CA SER A 82 5.40 23.71 -19.48
C SER A 82 6.08 22.49 -20.12
N ARG A 83 5.60 22.04 -21.29
CA ARG A 83 6.09 20.79 -21.94
C ARG A 83 6.92 21.04 -23.19
N TYR A 84 6.69 22.14 -23.89
CA TYR A 84 7.30 22.46 -25.18
C TYR A 84 8.10 23.77 -25.12
N TRP A 85 8.76 24.02 -23.99
CA TRP A 85 9.60 25.20 -23.77
C TRP A 85 10.63 25.44 -24.88
N ASN A 86 11.23 24.37 -25.39
CA ASN A 86 12.25 24.42 -26.44
C ASN A 86 11.70 24.87 -27.82
N ASP A 87 10.38 24.90 -28.01
CA ASP A 87 9.75 25.43 -29.22
C ASP A 87 9.76 26.97 -29.24
N ILE A 88 10.03 27.62 -28.11
CA ILE A 88 9.94 29.08 -27.94
C ILE A 88 11.33 29.71 -28.14
N PRO A 89 11.51 30.55 -29.18
CA PRO A 89 12.75 31.31 -29.37
C PRO A 89 13.00 32.30 -28.23
N ALA A 90 14.26 32.48 -27.84
CA ALA A 90 14.63 33.32 -26.69
C ALA A 90 14.25 34.80 -26.87
N ASP A 91 14.19 35.30 -28.10
CA ASP A 91 13.73 36.66 -28.44
C ASP A 91 12.23 36.87 -28.20
N GLN A 92 11.44 35.80 -28.10
CA GLN A 92 9.99 35.88 -27.88
C GLN A 92 9.60 35.87 -26.40
N TYR A 93 10.52 35.59 -25.47
CA TYR A 93 10.21 35.44 -24.05
C TYR A 93 9.51 36.68 -23.45
N GLU A 94 10.05 37.87 -23.67
CA GLU A 94 9.45 39.11 -23.13
C GLU A 94 8.10 39.46 -23.77
N SER A 95 7.92 39.12 -25.05
CA SER A 95 6.64 39.32 -25.74
C SER A 95 5.55 38.41 -25.19
N LEU A 96 5.88 37.13 -24.95
CA LEU A 96 4.98 36.13 -24.38
C LEU A 96 4.60 36.50 -22.93
N LYS A 97 5.60 36.92 -22.14
CA LYS A 97 5.42 37.43 -20.78
C LYS A 97 4.43 38.60 -20.75
N SER A 98 4.63 39.60 -21.61
CA SER A 98 3.76 40.78 -21.68
C SER A 98 2.34 40.44 -22.11
N GLN A 99 2.16 39.51 -23.05
CA GLN A 99 0.84 39.02 -23.45
C GLN A 99 0.12 38.31 -22.28
N LEU A 100 0.80 37.41 -21.57
CA LEU A 100 0.22 36.73 -20.41
C LEU A 100 -0.21 37.72 -19.33
N PHE A 101 0.63 38.71 -18.98
CA PHE A 101 0.24 39.76 -18.03
C PHE A 101 -1.02 40.51 -18.49
N SER A 102 -1.06 40.94 -19.75
CA SER A 102 -2.23 41.65 -20.31
C SER A 102 -3.51 40.83 -20.22
N HIS A 103 -3.45 39.54 -20.57
CA HIS A 103 -4.59 38.64 -20.48
C HIS A 103 -4.99 38.36 -19.01
N ILE A 104 -4.04 38.19 -18.09
CA ILE A 104 -4.36 38.03 -16.66
C ILE A 104 -5.07 39.27 -16.13
N THR A 105 -4.61 40.49 -16.47
CA THR A 105 -5.30 41.73 -16.08
C THR A 105 -6.71 41.81 -16.69
N ARG A 106 -6.89 41.38 -17.95
CA ARG A 106 -8.21 41.33 -18.61
C ARG A 106 -9.15 40.35 -17.92
N PHE A 107 -8.64 39.19 -17.50
CA PHE A 107 -9.40 38.13 -16.82
C PHE A 107 -9.52 38.32 -15.31
N ALA A 108 -8.90 39.34 -14.72
CA ALA A 108 -9.04 39.67 -13.30
C ALA A 108 -10.51 39.92 -12.90
N SER A 109 -11.30 40.48 -13.82
CA SER A 109 -12.76 40.67 -13.67
C SER A 109 -13.60 39.62 -14.41
N GLY A 110 -12.95 38.59 -14.99
CA GLY A 110 -13.57 37.58 -15.84
C GLY A 110 -13.80 36.24 -15.13
N SER A 111 -13.74 35.16 -15.91
CA SER A 111 -13.89 33.79 -15.38
C SER A 111 -12.69 33.39 -14.50
N LYS A 112 -12.96 33.01 -13.24
CA LYS A 112 -11.92 32.60 -12.27
C LYS A 112 -11.12 31.37 -12.74
N ILE A 113 -11.77 30.38 -13.38
CA ILE A 113 -11.08 29.19 -13.87
C ILE A 113 -10.07 29.50 -14.99
N VAL A 114 -10.37 30.51 -15.82
CA VAL A 114 -9.47 30.97 -16.89
C VAL A 114 -8.33 31.79 -16.28
N LEU A 115 -8.63 32.67 -15.32
CA LEU A 115 -7.64 33.44 -14.57
C LEU A 115 -6.60 32.53 -13.92
N THR A 116 -7.02 31.53 -13.12
CA THR A 116 -6.12 30.57 -12.48
C THR A 116 -5.25 29.85 -13.52
N ARG A 117 -5.81 29.40 -14.65
CA ARG A 117 -5.05 28.70 -15.68
C ARG A 117 -4.03 29.61 -16.38
N LEU A 118 -4.34 30.88 -16.59
CA LEU A 118 -3.39 31.87 -17.10
C LEU A 118 -2.28 32.18 -16.09
N CYS A 119 -2.61 32.29 -14.81
CA CYS A 119 -1.63 32.43 -13.74
C CYS A 119 -0.66 31.24 -13.70
N VAL A 120 -1.19 30.01 -13.85
CA VAL A 120 -0.41 28.78 -13.97
C VAL A 120 0.51 28.80 -15.20
N ALA A 121 0.02 29.29 -16.35
CA ALA A 121 0.84 29.46 -17.55
C ALA A 121 1.99 30.45 -17.33
N LEU A 122 1.73 31.60 -16.69
CA LEU A 122 2.75 32.59 -16.37
C LEU A 122 3.74 32.11 -15.30
N ALA A 123 3.28 31.37 -14.30
CA ALA A 123 4.15 30.71 -13.32
C ALA A 123 5.10 29.73 -14.01
N SER A 124 4.58 28.85 -14.87
CA SER A 124 5.40 27.95 -15.70
C SER A 124 6.43 28.70 -16.56
N LEU A 125 6.06 29.85 -17.16
CA LEU A 125 6.99 30.69 -17.91
C LEU A 125 8.10 31.24 -16.99
N ALA A 126 7.72 31.79 -15.85
CA ALA A 126 8.63 32.37 -14.88
C ALA A 126 9.64 31.33 -14.36
N LEU A 127 9.19 30.11 -14.02
CA LEU A 127 10.05 29.02 -13.54
C LEU A 127 11.05 28.55 -14.60
N ASN A 128 10.68 28.57 -15.88
CA ASN A 128 11.60 28.21 -16.97
C ASN A 128 12.63 29.32 -17.22
N MET A 129 12.25 30.60 -17.07
CA MET A 129 13.14 31.75 -17.24
C MET A 129 14.08 31.98 -16.05
N MET A 130 13.65 31.63 -14.83
CA MET A 130 14.48 31.73 -13.63
C MET A 130 15.61 30.69 -13.61
N PRO A 131 16.80 31.01 -13.05
CA PRO A 131 17.21 32.30 -12.51
C PRO A 131 17.85 33.26 -13.54
N GLU A 132 18.14 32.81 -14.76
CA GLU A 132 19.01 33.54 -15.70
C GLU A 132 18.30 34.66 -16.47
N ALA A 133 17.17 34.35 -17.11
CA ALA A 133 16.47 35.27 -18.00
C ALA A 133 15.48 36.17 -17.25
N TRP A 134 14.97 35.73 -16.09
CA TRP A 134 14.09 36.54 -15.26
C TRP A 134 14.41 36.41 -13.76
N PRO A 135 15.49 37.05 -13.27
CA PRO A 135 15.95 36.88 -11.89
C PRO A 135 14.94 37.37 -10.83
N CYS A 136 14.32 38.53 -11.04
CA CYS A 136 13.43 39.20 -10.08
C CYS A 136 11.94 39.04 -10.42
N ALA A 137 11.52 37.83 -10.80
CA ALA A 137 10.20 37.59 -11.33
C ALA A 137 9.06 37.99 -10.39
N VAL A 138 9.19 37.66 -9.10
CA VAL A 138 8.15 37.92 -8.10
C VAL A 138 8.08 39.42 -7.79
N ALA A 139 9.21 40.08 -7.56
CA ALA A 139 9.25 41.53 -7.39
C ALA A 139 8.68 42.29 -8.60
N ASP A 140 8.91 41.83 -9.83
CA ASP A 140 8.33 42.40 -11.05
C ASP A 140 6.81 42.16 -11.11
N MET A 141 6.32 40.96 -10.78
CA MET A 141 4.88 40.66 -10.71
C MET A 141 4.16 41.59 -9.74
N VAL A 142 4.70 41.75 -8.52
CA VAL A 142 4.13 42.66 -7.50
C VAL A 142 4.06 44.09 -8.02
N ARG A 143 5.15 44.61 -8.60
CA ARG A 143 5.21 45.97 -9.16
C ARG A 143 4.20 46.17 -10.30
N MET A 144 4.07 45.20 -11.20
CA MET A 144 3.17 45.29 -12.35
C MET A 144 1.69 45.33 -11.95
N PHE A 145 1.27 44.55 -10.95
CA PHE A 145 -0.12 44.54 -10.51
C PHE A 145 -0.49 45.71 -9.58
N GLN A 146 0.50 46.33 -8.93
CA GLN A 146 0.32 47.52 -8.09
C GLN A 146 0.29 48.84 -8.87
N ALA A 147 0.81 48.90 -10.10
CA ALA A 147 0.85 50.13 -10.90
C ALA A 147 -0.56 50.72 -11.13
N GLU A 148 -0.77 52.00 -10.83
CA GLU A 148 -2.09 52.65 -10.86
C GLU A 148 -2.66 52.86 -12.28
N ASP A 149 -1.85 52.73 -13.33
CA ASP A 149 -2.18 53.10 -14.73
C ASP A 149 -3.17 52.16 -15.47
N SER A 150 -3.67 51.11 -14.83
CA SER A 150 -4.60 50.16 -15.47
C SER A 150 -6.07 50.45 -15.11
N ASN A 151 -6.95 50.51 -16.12
CA ASN A 151 -8.41 50.70 -15.99
C ASN A 151 -9.17 49.62 -15.18
N ALA A 152 -8.48 48.68 -14.53
CA ALA A 152 -9.06 47.59 -13.75
C ALA A 152 -9.21 47.97 -12.26
N ASP A 153 -10.31 47.53 -11.64
CA ASP A 153 -10.57 47.66 -10.20
C ASP A 153 -9.34 47.19 -9.39
N GLY A 154 -8.86 48.02 -8.47
CA GLY A 154 -7.70 47.70 -7.62
C GLY A 154 -7.89 46.40 -6.84
N ARG A 155 -9.13 46.05 -6.51
CA ARG A 155 -9.45 44.77 -5.84
C ARG A 155 -9.27 43.57 -6.77
N ALA A 156 -9.73 43.66 -8.00
CA ALA A 156 -9.59 42.60 -8.99
C ALA A 156 -8.10 42.32 -9.29
N ARG A 157 -7.29 43.39 -9.36
CA ARG A 157 -5.84 43.27 -9.54
C ARG A 157 -5.15 42.61 -8.35
N CYS A 158 -5.52 42.99 -7.13
CA CYS A 158 -5.02 42.34 -5.91
C CYS A 158 -5.32 40.84 -5.91
N LEU A 159 -6.55 40.43 -6.27
CA LEU A 159 -6.91 39.02 -6.36
C LEU A 159 -6.14 38.26 -7.44
N ALA A 160 -5.94 38.86 -8.61
CA ALA A 160 -5.16 38.26 -9.69
C ALA A 160 -3.68 38.08 -9.29
N LEU A 161 -3.11 39.06 -8.58
CA LEU A 161 -1.75 38.97 -8.04
C LEU A 161 -1.65 37.84 -7.02
N LEU A 162 -2.56 37.78 -6.04
CA LEU A 162 -2.55 36.72 -5.02
C LEU A 162 -2.73 35.34 -5.66
N GLU A 163 -3.58 35.21 -6.68
CA GLU A 163 -3.71 33.96 -7.43
C GLU A 163 -2.39 33.55 -8.10
N LEU A 164 -1.73 34.49 -8.79
CA LEU A 164 -0.44 34.25 -9.44
C LEU A 164 0.65 33.84 -8.42
N LEU A 165 0.72 34.55 -7.29
CA LEU A 165 1.67 34.24 -6.23
C LEU A 165 1.34 32.91 -5.53
N THR A 166 0.07 32.48 -5.49
CA THR A 166 -0.33 31.19 -4.90
C THR A 166 0.03 30.03 -5.82
N VAL A 167 -0.21 30.13 -7.13
CA VAL A 167 0.06 29.01 -8.06
C VAL A 167 1.52 28.87 -8.43
N LEU A 168 2.35 29.90 -8.20
CA LEU A 168 3.77 29.85 -8.54
C LEU A 168 4.55 28.77 -7.77
N PRO A 169 4.45 28.69 -6.43
CA PRO A 169 5.01 27.57 -5.67
C PRO A 169 4.39 26.21 -6.07
N GLU A 170 3.07 26.14 -6.28
CA GLU A 170 2.37 24.91 -6.67
C GLU A 170 2.88 24.34 -8.02
N GLU A 171 3.10 25.21 -9.00
CA GLU A 171 3.70 24.85 -10.29
C GLU A 171 5.17 24.45 -10.13
N PHE A 172 5.92 25.03 -9.18
CA PHE A 172 7.29 24.63 -8.90
C PHE A 172 7.38 23.18 -8.40
N GLN A 173 6.50 22.78 -7.48
CA GLN A 173 6.44 21.41 -6.96
C GLN A 173 6.19 20.41 -8.10
N THR A 174 5.20 20.70 -8.95
CA THR A 174 4.82 19.82 -10.08
C THR A 174 5.72 19.97 -11.32
N SER A 175 6.66 20.92 -11.33
CA SER A 175 7.53 21.19 -12.47
C SER A 175 8.44 20.00 -12.81
N ARG A 176 8.70 19.81 -14.11
CA ARG A 176 9.60 18.78 -14.64
C ARG A 176 11.03 19.30 -14.85
N LEU A 177 11.44 20.30 -14.07
CA LEU A 177 12.80 20.84 -14.12
C LEU A 177 13.81 19.83 -13.54
N PRO A 178 15.06 19.76 -14.05
CA PRO A 178 16.15 18.99 -13.43
C PRO A 178 16.53 19.54 -12.03
N GLN A 179 17.06 18.74 -11.09
CA GLN A 179 17.20 19.18 -9.67
C GLN A 179 18.20 20.29 -9.52
N TYR A 180 19.26 20.28 -10.33
CA TYR A 180 20.19 21.38 -10.32
C TYR A 180 19.46 22.70 -10.59
N ARG A 181 18.56 22.71 -11.59
CA ARG A 181 17.68 23.85 -11.86
C ARG A 181 16.61 24.04 -10.78
N LYS A 182 15.95 22.98 -10.30
CA LYS A 182 14.97 23.11 -9.20
C LYS A 182 15.61 23.71 -7.94
N GLY A 183 16.82 23.31 -7.59
CA GLY A 183 17.59 23.83 -6.45
C GLY A 183 17.91 25.30 -6.65
N GLN A 184 18.40 25.69 -7.83
CA GLN A 184 18.62 27.10 -8.17
C GLN A 184 17.34 27.93 -8.11
N VAL A 185 16.26 27.45 -8.74
CA VAL A 185 14.96 28.12 -8.75
C VAL A 185 14.37 28.18 -7.33
N ARG A 186 14.47 27.12 -6.53
CA ARG A 186 14.07 27.10 -5.12
C ARG A 186 14.83 28.14 -4.32
N SER A 187 16.16 28.23 -4.49
CA SER A 187 16.96 29.26 -3.82
C SER A 187 16.53 30.66 -4.20
N VAL A 188 16.21 30.92 -5.47
CA VAL A 188 15.69 32.24 -5.89
C VAL A 188 14.29 32.49 -5.33
N LEU A 189 13.37 31.53 -5.43
CA LEU A 189 12.03 31.66 -4.86
C LEU A 189 12.07 31.89 -3.34
N ALA A 190 12.95 31.18 -2.62
CA ALA A 190 13.14 31.38 -1.20
C ALA A 190 13.63 32.80 -0.88
N LEU A 191 14.54 33.37 -1.68
CA LEU A 191 14.96 34.77 -1.50
C LEU A 191 13.84 35.77 -1.83
N GLU A 192 13.02 35.48 -2.84
CA GLU A 192 11.90 36.32 -3.25
C GLU A 192 10.73 36.30 -2.25
N CYS A 193 10.71 35.40 -1.26
CA CYS A 193 9.72 35.40 -0.17
C CYS A 193 9.70 36.76 0.57
N SER A 194 10.86 37.43 0.64
CA SER A 194 11.04 38.75 1.23
C SER A 194 10.22 39.85 0.53
N SER A 195 9.81 39.64 -0.72
CA SER A 195 8.90 40.54 -1.45
C SER A 195 7.43 40.17 -1.27
N VAL A 196 7.13 38.92 -0.88
CA VAL A 196 5.77 38.39 -0.77
C VAL A 196 5.24 38.55 0.65
N PHE A 197 6.00 38.13 1.66
CA PHE A 197 5.52 38.10 3.04
C PHE A 197 5.11 39.48 3.56
N PRO A 198 5.87 40.58 3.32
CA PRO A 198 5.44 41.91 3.73
C PRO A 198 4.11 42.35 3.08
N LEU A 199 3.87 41.97 1.82
CA LEU A 199 2.59 42.23 1.14
C LEU A 199 1.46 41.45 1.80
N LEU A 200 1.68 40.17 2.11
CA LEU A 200 0.69 39.33 2.79
C LEU A 200 0.38 39.87 4.20
N GLU A 201 1.39 40.26 4.96
CA GLU A 201 1.25 40.85 6.29
C GLU A 201 0.42 42.14 6.23
N GLN A 202 0.75 43.05 5.30
CA GLN A 202 0.03 44.30 5.10
C GLN A 202 -1.46 44.06 4.78
N LEU A 203 -1.75 43.15 3.85
CA LEU A 203 -3.12 42.86 3.41
C LEU A 203 -3.94 42.20 4.52
N LEU A 204 -3.33 41.37 5.38
CA LEU A 204 -4.00 40.68 6.47
C LEU A 204 -4.27 41.60 7.66
N GLN A 205 -3.34 42.52 7.97
CA GLN A 205 -3.45 43.48 9.08
C GLN A 205 -4.36 44.68 8.77
N GLN A 206 -4.56 45.02 7.50
CA GLN A 206 -5.42 46.13 7.10
C GLN A 206 -6.89 45.86 7.47
N GLN A 207 -7.50 46.75 8.26
CA GLN A 207 -8.87 46.58 8.75
C GLN A 207 -9.92 46.58 7.62
N ASP A 208 -9.71 47.39 6.58
CA ASP A 208 -10.62 47.51 5.44
C ASP A 208 -10.51 46.36 4.42
N SER A 209 -9.58 45.42 4.61
CA SER A 209 -9.43 44.27 3.72
C SER A 209 -10.62 43.31 3.86
N PRO A 210 -11.38 43.05 2.77
CA PRO A 210 -12.48 42.09 2.78
C PRO A 210 -12.02 40.66 3.13
N SER A 211 -12.89 39.86 3.75
CA SER A 211 -12.58 38.48 4.17
C SER A 211 -12.08 37.61 3.02
N PHE A 212 -12.66 37.72 1.82
CA PHE A 212 -12.21 36.94 0.65
C PHE A 212 -10.77 37.28 0.21
N ILE A 213 -10.27 38.50 0.47
CA ILE A 213 -8.86 38.85 0.24
C ILE A 213 -8.00 38.17 1.30
N LYS A 214 -8.41 38.25 2.57
CA LYS A 214 -7.70 37.58 3.68
C LYS A 214 -7.61 36.06 3.48
N GLN A 215 -8.67 35.42 2.98
CA GLN A 215 -8.64 34.01 2.58
C GLN A 215 -7.58 33.76 1.50
N LYS A 216 -7.49 34.60 0.46
CA LYS A 216 -6.47 34.46 -0.59
C LYS A 216 -5.06 34.70 -0.06
N VAL A 217 -4.89 35.61 0.90
CA VAL A 217 -3.62 35.84 1.59
C VAL A 217 -3.17 34.59 2.36
N LEU A 218 -4.06 33.97 3.13
CA LEU A 218 -3.75 32.76 3.90
C LEU A 218 -3.43 31.56 2.97
N LYS A 219 -4.17 31.41 1.85
CA LYS A 219 -3.85 30.39 0.83
C LYS A 219 -2.49 30.63 0.19
N CYS A 220 -2.19 31.88 -0.15
CA CYS A 220 -0.88 32.26 -0.68
C CYS A 220 0.22 31.92 0.33
N PHE A 221 0.08 32.31 1.60
CA PHE A 221 1.04 31.97 2.64
C PHE A 221 1.24 30.45 2.76
N SER A 222 0.16 29.68 2.81
CA SER A 222 0.20 28.21 2.86
C SER A 222 0.94 27.57 1.69
N SER A 223 0.79 28.10 0.48
CA SER A 223 1.49 27.62 -0.73
C SER A 223 2.99 27.89 -0.67
N TRP A 224 3.38 29.08 -0.20
CA TRP A 224 4.80 29.47 -0.08
C TRP A 224 5.54 28.69 1.00
N VAL A 225 4.86 28.38 2.10
CA VAL A 225 5.40 27.56 3.19
C VAL A 225 5.85 26.17 2.70
N GLN A 226 5.25 25.61 1.65
CA GLN A 226 5.67 24.33 1.07
C GLN A 226 7.03 24.38 0.35
N LEU A 227 7.63 25.56 0.17
CA LEU A 227 8.96 25.73 -0.44
C LEU A 227 10.13 25.58 0.54
N GLU A 228 9.90 25.06 1.75
CA GLU A 228 10.92 24.94 2.81
C GLU A 228 11.48 26.32 3.21
N ILE A 229 10.60 27.32 3.33
CA ILE A 229 10.97 28.65 3.83
C ILE A 229 11.27 28.53 5.32
N PRO A 230 12.42 29.07 5.81
CA PRO A 230 12.76 29.04 7.22
C PRO A 230 11.60 29.46 8.14
N LEU A 231 11.28 28.62 9.12
CA LEU A 231 10.13 28.86 10.01
C LEU A 231 10.22 30.22 10.74
N MET A 232 11.45 30.66 11.04
CA MET A 232 11.70 31.96 11.67
C MET A 232 11.22 33.16 10.83
N GLU A 233 11.21 33.05 9.50
CA GLU A 233 10.73 34.10 8.58
C GLU A 233 9.20 34.11 8.49
N CYS A 234 8.55 33.03 8.90
CA CYS A 234 7.09 32.89 8.89
C CYS A 234 6.41 33.40 10.17
N GLU A 235 7.17 33.76 11.22
CA GLU A 235 6.64 34.04 12.58
C GLU A 235 5.47 35.05 12.58
N ASN A 236 5.60 36.16 11.87
CA ASN A 236 4.57 37.21 11.83
C ASN A 236 3.26 36.73 11.16
N LEU A 237 3.38 36.03 10.04
CA LEU A 237 2.23 35.50 9.30
C LEU A 237 1.56 34.35 10.05
N ILE A 238 2.33 33.53 10.77
CA ILE A 238 1.78 32.51 11.67
C ILE A 238 0.97 33.19 12.78
N GLN A 239 1.51 34.22 13.42
CA GLN A 239 0.80 34.97 14.46
C GLN A 239 -0.49 35.65 13.95
N ALA A 240 -0.45 36.21 12.75
CA ALA A 240 -1.62 36.78 12.09
C ALA A 240 -2.65 35.70 11.71
N SER A 241 -2.20 34.49 11.34
CA SER A 241 -3.06 33.34 11.09
C SER A 241 -3.75 32.87 12.37
N PHE A 242 -3.04 32.79 13.51
CA PHE A 242 -3.65 32.51 14.82
C PHE A 242 -4.73 33.53 15.20
N THR A 243 -4.51 34.81 14.88
CA THR A 243 -5.51 35.86 15.12
C THR A 243 -6.75 35.68 14.23
N SER A 244 -6.56 35.17 13.01
CA SER A 244 -7.61 34.92 12.03
C SER A 244 -8.51 33.73 12.38
N LEU A 245 -8.09 32.82 13.28
CA LEU A 245 -8.91 31.69 13.77
C LEU A 245 -10.16 32.13 14.53
N ARG A 246 -10.27 33.42 14.91
CA ARG A 246 -11.48 33.96 15.55
C ARG A 246 -12.59 34.30 14.55
N ASP A 247 -12.24 34.39 13.27
CA ASP A 247 -13.17 34.69 12.19
C ASP A 247 -13.63 33.38 11.52
N PRO A 248 -14.92 33.02 11.62
CA PRO A 248 -15.45 31.80 11.00
C PRO A 248 -15.21 31.72 9.49
N GLU A 249 -15.17 32.86 8.78
CA GLU A 249 -14.92 32.84 7.33
C GLU A 249 -13.45 32.52 6.98
N LEU A 250 -12.53 32.72 7.94
CA LEU A 250 -11.10 32.53 7.73
C LEU A 250 -10.58 31.24 8.38
N PHE A 251 -11.36 30.62 9.25
CA PHE A 251 -10.95 29.53 10.14
C PHE A 251 -10.22 28.41 9.39
N ASP A 252 -10.86 27.77 8.41
CA ASP A 252 -10.25 26.63 7.69
C ASP A 252 -8.95 26.99 7.00
N THR A 253 -8.91 28.17 6.38
CA THR A 253 -7.74 28.60 5.63
C THR A 253 -6.59 28.97 6.58
N ALA A 254 -6.90 29.52 7.76
CA ALA A 254 -5.92 29.78 8.81
C ALA A 254 -5.38 28.48 9.43
N VAL A 255 -6.25 27.48 9.67
CA VAL A 255 -5.84 26.15 10.14
C VAL A 255 -4.86 25.52 9.16
N GLU A 256 -5.19 25.47 7.86
CA GLU A 256 -4.31 24.92 6.82
C GLU A 256 -2.95 25.63 6.79
N ALA A 257 -2.95 26.96 6.84
CA ALA A 257 -1.72 27.74 6.82
C ALA A 257 -0.82 27.46 8.04
N ILE A 258 -1.41 27.36 9.24
CA ILE A 258 -0.66 27.07 10.47
C ILE A 258 -0.12 25.63 10.44
N VAL A 259 -0.97 24.65 10.08
CA VAL A 259 -0.57 23.24 10.02
C VAL A 259 0.55 23.04 9.00
N ASN A 260 0.43 23.61 7.80
CA ASN A 260 1.47 23.50 6.78
C ASN A 260 2.79 24.15 7.23
N ALA A 261 2.74 25.24 8.00
CA ALA A 261 3.94 25.89 8.54
C ALA A 261 4.64 25.04 9.59
N ILE A 262 3.87 24.42 10.49
CA ILE A 262 4.42 23.58 11.55
C ILE A 262 4.94 22.24 10.98
N SER A 263 4.28 21.70 9.95
CA SER A 263 4.60 20.40 9.35
C SER A 263 5.70 20.46 8.27
N GLN A 264 6.44 21.57 8.13
CA GLN A 264 7.57 21.62 7.20
C GLN A 264 8.68 20.63 7.63
N PRO A 265 9.32 19.91 6.69
CA PRO A 265 10.37 18.93 7.03
C PRO A 265 11.57 19.50 7.80
N ASP A 266 11.88 20.78 7.61
CA ASP A 266 12.99 21.49 8.23
C ASP A 266 12.60 22.33 9.46
N ALA A 267 11.30 22.40 9.81
CA ALA A 267 10.80 23.18 10.95
C ALA A 267 11.48 22.81 12.27
N GLN A 268 11.83 21.54 12.47
CA GLN A 268 12.55 21.04 13.65
C GLN A 268 13.89 21.76 13.90
N ARG A 269 14.50 22.37 12.88
CA ARG A 269 15.75 23.15 13.01
C ARG A 269 15.55 24.47 13.76
N TYR A 270 14.32 24.97 13.83
CA TYR A 270 13.97 26.28 14.38
C TYR A 270 13.27 26.15 15.74
N VAL A 271 13.87 25.40 16.67
CA VAL A 271 13.28 25.07 17.99
C VAL A 271 12.83 26.31 18.78
N ASN A 272 13.57 27.41 18.72
CA ASN A 272 13.18 28.67 19.39
C ASN A 272 11.84 29.20 18.87
N THR A 273 11.57 29.07 17.58
CA THR A 273 10.28 29.46 17.00
C THR A 273 9.19 28.50 17.44
N LEU A 274 9.45 27.17 17.43
CA LEU A 274 8.51 26.17 17.93
C LEU A 274 8.09 26.45 19.39
N LEU A 275 9.03 26.82 20.27
CA LEU A 275 8.73 27.21 21.64
C LEU A 275 7.80 28.44 21.73
N LYS A 276 7.94 29.41 20.82
CA LYS A 276 7.03 30.58 20.73
C LYS A 276 5.64 30.21 20.21
N LEU A 277 5.47 29.08 19.52
CA LEU A 277 4.17 28.62 19.02
C LEU A 277 3.33 27.91 20.09
N ILE A 278 3.95 27.38 21.15
CA ILE A 278 3.21 26.69 22.22
C ILE A 278 2.17 27.62 22.89
N PRO A 279 2.49 28.86 23.34
CA PRO A 279 1.50 29.71 23.99
C PRO A 279 0.31 30.11 23.10
N PRO A 280 0.48 30.49 21.80
CA PRO A 280 -0.64 30.69 20.88
C PRO A 280 -1.54 29.46 20.75
N VAL A 281 -0.98 28.25 20.65
CA VAL A 281 -1.77 27.00 20.59
C VAL A 281 -2.57 26.79 21.87
N LEU A 282 -1.92 26.94 23.03
CA LEU A 282 -2.60 26.84 24.33
C LEU A 282 -3.67 27.93 24.51
N GLY A 283 -3.49 29.10 23.89
CA GLY A 283 -4.48 30.18 23.85
C GLY A 283 -5.79 29.81 23.17
N LEU A 284 -5.82 28.74 22.36
CA LEU A 284 -7.03 28.21 21.71
C LEU A 284 -7.86 27.30 22.62
N GLN A 285 -7.38 26.98 23.83
CA GLN A 285 -8.07 26.04 24.73
C GLN A 285 -9.51 26.45 25.06
N GLU A 286 -9.77 27.74 25.25
CA GLU A 286 -11.12 28.24 25.53
C GLU A 286 -12.03 28.13 24.30
N GLN A 287 -11.51 28.48 23.11
CA GLN A 287 -12.24 28.32 21.86
C GLN A 287 -12.58 26.85 21.58
N LEU A 288 -11.63 25.94 21.86
CA LEU A 288 -11.85 24.50 21.76
C LEU A 288 -12.94 24.01 22.71
N ARG A 289 -12.93 24.45 23.98
CA ARG A 289 -13.97 24.09 24.96
C ARG A 289 -15.34 24.60 24.52
N GLN A 290 -15.42 25.84 24.03
CA GLN A 290 -16.67 26.41 23.52
C GLN A 290 -17.17 25.67 22.28
N ALA A 291 -16.29 25.30 21.36
CA ALA A 291 -16.65 24.51 20.18
C ALA A 291 -17.25 23.15 20.58
N VAL A 292 -16.63 22.44 21.53
CA VAL A 292 -17.16 21.17 22.04
C VAL A 292 -18.52 21.35 22.73
N GLN A 293 -18.69 22.40 23.54
CA GLN A 293 -19.99 22.70 24.19
C GLN A 293 -21.09 23.00 23.17
N ASN A 294 -20.74 23.70 22.08
CA ASN A 294 -21.67 24.06 21.00
C ASN A 294 -21.85 22.95 19.96
N ARG A 295 -21.15 21.82 20.08
CA ARG A 295 -21.11 20.72 19.10
C ARG A 295 -20.63 21.16 17.71
N ASP A 296 -19.71 22.12 17.69
CA ASP A 296 -19.02 22.57 16.49
C ASP A 296 -17.83 21.65 16.20
N MET A 297 -18.08 20.65 15.34
CA MET A 297 -17.07 19.65 14.97
C MET A 297 -15.94 20.25 14.12
N GLU A 298 -16.24 21.22 13.25
CA GLU A 298 -15.26 21.82 12.35
C GLU A 298 -14.22 22.62 13.13
N THR A 299 -14.67 23.44 14.09
CA THR A 299 -13.77 24.21 14.95
C THR A 299 -12.94 23.32 15.86
N SER A 300 -13.55 22.33 16.51
CA SER A 300 -12.82 21.41 17.41
C SER A 300 -11.78 20.56 16.64
N HIS A 301 -12.14 20.06 15.46
CA HIS A 301 -11.25 19.32 14.57
C HIS A 301 -10.10 20.20 14.07
N GLY A 302 -10.36 21.43 13.62
CA GLY A 302 -9.33 22.35 13.16
C GLY A 302 -8.31 22.72 14.23
N ILE A 303 -8.76 23.01 15.46
CA ILE A 303 -7.86 23.32 16.59
C ILE A 303 -7.04 22.09 16.99
N CYS A 304 -7.65 20.90 16.99
CA CYS A 304 -6.94 19.65 17.26
C CYS A 304 -5.82 19.41 16.24
N ARG A 305 -6.06 19.61 14.95
CA ARG A 305 -5.02 19.49 13.91
C ARG A 305 -3.82 20.38 14.18
N ILE A 306 -4.03 21.62 14.64
CA ILE A 306 -2.93 22.53 15.00
C ILE A 306 -2.13 21.98 16.20
N ALA A 307 -2.83 21.55 17.26
CA ALA A 307 -2.20 21.02 18.46
C ALA A 307 -1.40 19.74 18.18
N VAL A 308 -1.99 18.82 17.41
CA VAL A 308 -1.36 17.56 16.98
C VAL A 308 -0.18 17.84 16.07
N ALA A 309 -0.29 18.72 15.06
CA ALA A 309 0.83 19.06 14.18
C ALA A 309 2.05 19.59 14.95
N LEU A 310 1.83 20.36 16.02
CA LEU A 310 2.94 20.83 16.87
C LEU A 310 3.50 19.71 17.77
N GLY A 311 2.60 18.92 18.38
CA GLY A 311 2.98 17.86 19.32
C GLY A 311 3.67 16.69 18.64
N GLU A 312 3.14 16.21 17.51
CA GLU A 312 3.58 15.00 16.81
C GLU A 312 4.87 15.24 16.01
N ASN A 313 4.96 16.33 15.25
CA ASN A 313 6.14 16.58 14.42
C ASN A 313 7.38 16.97 15.23
N HIS A 314 7.19 17.50 16.45
CA HIS A 314 8.26 18.16 17.23
C HIS A 314 8.36 17.68 18.68
N SER A 315 7.67 16.61 19.08
CA SER A 315 7.65 16.08 20.45
C SER A 315 9.05 15.93 21.03
N ARG A 316 9.95 15.22 20.33
CA ARG A 316 11.34 15.02 20.75
C ARG A 316 12.09 16.33 20.96
N ALA A 317 12.03 17.24 19.99
CA ALA A 317 12.71 18.52 20.04
C ALA A 317 12.22 19.38 21.22
N LEU A 318 10.92 19.30 21.54
CA LEU A 318 10.33 19.99 22.68
C LEU A 318 10.68 19.31 24.03
N LEU A 319 10.75 17.97 24.07
CA LEU A 319 11.24 17.20 25.22
C LEU A 319 12.76 17.39 25.46
N ASP A 320 13.52 17.82 24.46
CA ASP A 320 14.92 18.22 24.65
C ASP A 320 15.06 19.56 25.37
N GLN A 321 14.05 20.42 25.33
CA GLN A 321 14.03 21.71 26.02
C GLN A 321 13.49 21.57 27.45
N MET A 322 14.31 21.01 28.35
CA MET A 322 13.91 20.69 29.73
C MET A 322 13.33 21.89 30.50
N ASP A 323 13.80 23.12 30.25
CA ASP A 323 13.28 24.33 30.91
C ASP A 323 11.80 24.62 30.58
N HIS A 324 11.28 24.05 29.49
CA HIS A 324 9.93 24.27 28.96
C HIS A 324 8.99 23.07 29.12
N TRP A 325 9.36 22.06 29.93
CA TRP A 325 8.58 20.84 30.11
C TRP A 325 7.12 21.08 30.54
N GLN A 326 6.87 22.13 31.34
CA GLN A 326 5.51 22.48 31.80
C GLN A 326 4.61 22.94 30.65
N SER A 327 5.16 23.71 29.71
CA SER A 327 4.43 24.18 28.53
C SER A 327 4.10 23.01 27.60
N PHE A 328 5.05 22.07 27.43
CA PHE A 328 4.81 20.87 26.64
C PHE A 328 3.79 19.93 27.33
N LEU A 329 3.85 19.77 28.65
CA LEU A 329 2.83 19.01 29.39
C LEU A 329 1.43 19.66 29.27
N ALA A 330 1.33 20.98 29.24
CA ALA A 330 0.07 21.66 28.98
C ALA A 330 -0.47 21.36 27.58
N LEU A 331 0.40 21.28 26.57
CA LEU A 331 0.04 20.87 25.21
C LEU A 331 -0.45 19.42 25.17
N VAL A 332 0.24 18.51 25.85
CA VAL A 332 -0.16 17.10 25.99
C VAL A 332 -1.55 16.99 26.62
N ASN A 333 -1.84 17.80 27.65
CA ASN A 333 -3.16 17.84 28.28
C ASN A 333 -4.26 18.42 27.36
N MET A 334 -3.92 19.36 26.47
CA MET A 334 -4.84 19.85 25.45
C MET A 334 -5.17 18.76 24.42
N ILE A 335 -4.17 17.95 24.02
CA ILE A 335 -4.37 16.80 23.13
C ILE A 335 -5.16 15.68 23.84
N MET A 336 -4.94 15.46 25.14
CA MET A 336 -5.77 14.57 25.96
C MET A 336 -7.23 15.01 25.98
N PHE A 337 -7.49 16.33 26.09
CA PHE A 337 -8.85 16.85 26.00
C PHE A 337 -9.50 16.54 24.64
N CYS A 338 -8.76 16.68 23.53
CA CYS A 338 -9.24 16.30 22.19
C CYS A 338 -9.54 14.80 22.08
N THR A 339 -8.68 13.96 22.65
CA THR A 339 -8.86 12.49 22.67
C THR A 339 -10.14 12.10 23.43
N GLY A 340 -10.39 12.78 24.55
CA GLY A 340 -11.54 12.57 25.42
C GLY A 340 -12.75 13.46 25.14
N ILE A 341 -12.91 13.98 23.92
CA ILE A 341 -14.10 14.77 23.57
C ILE A 341 -15.37 13.94 23.81
N PRO A 342 -16.39 14.49 24.51
CA PRO A 342 -17.62 13.77 24.79
C PRO A 342 -18.38 13.33 23.52
N GLY A 343 -19.02 12.17 23.60
CA GLY A 343 -19.76 11.56 22.50
C GLY A 343 -18.97 10.47 21.79
N HIS A 344 -19.60 9.83 20.81
CA HIS A 344 -19.03 8.74 20.05
C HIS A 344 -18.44 9.22 18.72
N TYR A 345 -17.25 8.72 18.41
CA TYR A 345 -16.73 8.76 17.05
C TYR A 345 -17.53 7.77 16.17
N PRO A 346 -17.85 8.10 14.91
CA PRO A 346 -17.65 9.38 14.22
C PRO A 346 -18.86 10.34 14.33
N VAL A 347 -19.95 9.90 14.95
CA VAL A 347 -21.27 10.55 14.83
C VAL A 347 -21.37 11.87 15.58
N ASN A 348 -20.76 11.96 16.76
CA ASN A 348 -20.82 13.18 17.58
C ASN A 348 -19.56 14.03 17.46
N GLU A 349 -18.44 13.41 17.08
CA GLU A 349 -17.14 14.05 16.96
C GLU A 349 -16.22 13.22 16.07
N THR A 350 -15.35 13.90 15.33
CA THR A 350 -14.32 13.27 14.46
C THR A 350 -12.90 13.55 14.93
N THR A 351 -12.76 14.27 16.04
CA THR A 351 -11.53 14.92 16.50
C THR A 351 -10.60 13.97 17.24
N SER A 352 -11.15 13.04 18.03
CA SER A 352 -10.37 12.09 18.83
C SER A 352 -9.44 11.21 17.99
N SER A 353 -9.85 10.86 16.76
CA SER A 353 -9.04 10.07 15.83
C SER A 353 -7.70 10.71 15.45
N LEU A 354 -7.62 12.04 15.44
CA LEU A 354 -6.41 12.77 15.06
C LEU A 354 -5.29 12.66 16.10
N THR A 355 -5.59 12.24 17.33
CA THR A 355 -4.62 12.29 18.42
C THR A 355 -3.85 10.98 18.61
N LEU A 356 -4.27 9.89 17.96
CA LEU A 356 -3.75 8.55 18.20
C LEU A 356 -2.26 8.43 17.81
N THR A 357 -1.86 8.99 16.67
CA THR A 357 -0.48 9.03 16.18
C THR A 357 0.46 9.82 17.11
N PHE A 358 -0.05 10.89 17.72
CA PHE A 358 0.70 11.65 18.73
C PHE A 358 1.03 10.79 19.96
N TRP A 359 0.08 9.97 20.45
CA TRP A 359 0.31 9.13 21.64
C TRP A 359 1.38 8.06 21.43
N TYR A 360 1.42 7.50 20.22
CA TYR A 360 2.50 6.63 19.77
C TYR A 360 3.85 7.38 19.74
N THR A 361 3.89 8.52 19.05
CA THR A 361 5.13 9.31 18.89
C THR A 361 5.70 9.75 20.24
N LEU A 362 4.85 10.20 21.17
CA LEU A 362 5.28 10.58 22.51
C LEU A 362 5.85 9.38 23.30
N GLN A 363 5.30 8.18 23.13
CA GLN A 363 5.79 6.97 23.81
C GLN A 363 7.16 6.59 23.25
N ASP A 364 7.30 6.52 21.92
CA ASP A 364 8.56 6.20 21.25
C ASP A 364 9.67 7.19 21.63
N ASP A 365 9.37 8.49 21.63
CA ASP A 365 10.33 9.52 22.03
C ASP A 365 10.80 9.35 23.47
N ILE A 366 9.89 9.10 24.43
CA ILE A 366 10.25 8.87 25.83
C ILE A 366 11.14 7.64 25.98
N LEU A 367 10.80 6.54 25.31
CA LEU A 367 11.57 5.29 25.36
C LEU A 367 12.92 5.37 24.64
N SER A 368 13.08 6.30 23.70
CA SER A 368 14.33 6.50 22.95
C SER A 368 15.39 7.32 23.70
N PHE A 369 15.06 7.93 24.84
CA PHE A 369 15.99 8.72 25.64
C PHE A 369 16.95 7.86 26.48
N GLU A 370 18.06 8.47 26.90
CA GLU A 370 18.99 7.85 27.86
C GLU A 370 18.29 7.55 29.21
N PRO A 371 18.71 6.49 29.95
CA PRO A 371 17.97 5.98 31.12
C PRO A 371 17.59 7.01 32.18
N GLU A 372 18.45 8.00 32.46
CA GLU A 372 18.20 9.05 33.45
C GLU A 372 17.04 9.96 33.01
N LYS A 373 17.07 10.41 31.76
CA LYS A 373 16.07 11.30 31.17
C LYS A 373 14.75 10.55 30.93
N GLN A 374 14.85 9.29 30.47
CA GLN A 374 13.72 8.39 30.33
C GLN A 374 12.99 8.20 31.67
N ALA A 375 13.71 7.87 32.75
CA ALA A 375 13.10 7.67 34.06
C ALA A 375 12.38 8.91 34.58
N MET A 376 12.96 10.10 34.38
CA MET A 376 12.33 11.37 34.74
C MET A 376 11.01 11.58 33.98
N TYR A 377 11.02 11.45 32.65
CA TYR A 377 9.80 11.64 31.86
C TYR A 377 8.78 10.55 32.07
N GLN A 378 9.20 9.31 32.27
CA GLN A 378 8.31 8.22 32.62
C GLN A 378 7.58 8.51 33.94
N GLN A 379 8.26 9.07 34.95
CA GLN A 379 7.60 9.48 36.19
C GLN A 379 6.52 10.55 35.96
N VAL A 380 6.75 11.49 35.04
CA VAL A 380 5.80 12.57 34.72
C VAL A 380 4.63 12.08 33.87
N TYR A 381 4.89 11.27 32.84
CA TYR A 381 3.90 10.89 31.83
C TYR A 381 3.19 9.57 32.12
N ARG A 382 3.72 8.68 32.96
CA ARG A 382 3.02 7.45 33.38
C ARG A 382 1.58 7.68 33.87
N PRO A 383 1.28 8.66 34.76
CA PRO A 383 -0.11 8.95 35.13
C PRO A 383 -0.96 9.47 33.96
N VAL A 384 -0.36 10.20 33.01
CA VAL A 384 -1.04 10.67 31.79
C VAL A 384 -1.43 9.49 30.90
N TYR A 385 -0.55 8.50 30.75
CA TYR A 385 -0.86 7.27 30.00
C TYR A 385 -1.91 6.40 30.69
N PHE A 386 -1.95 6.34 32.03
CA PHE A 386 -3.09 5.69 32.71
C PHE A 386 -4.41 6.41 32.45
N GLN A 387 -4.42 7.74 32.50
CA GLN A 387 -5.59 8.52 32.12
C GLN A 387 -5.98 8.30 30.66
N LEU A 388 -5.00 8.18 29.75
CA LEU A 388 -5.24 7.88 28.34
C LEU A 388 -5.98 6.55 28.19
N VAL A 389 -5.54 5.50 28.88
CA VAL A 389 -6.23 4.19 28.85
C VAL A 389 -7.70 4.34 29.23
N ASP A 390 -8.01 5.06 30.31
CA ASP A 390 -9.40 5.30 30.73
C ASP A 390 -10.22 6.01 29.65
N VAL A 391 -9.63 7.02 29.01
CA VAL A 391 -10.26 7.74 27.90
C VAL A 391 -10.48 6.82 26.71
N LEU A 392 -9.46 6.10 26.25
CA LEU A 392 -9.53 5.24 25.07
C LEU A 392 -10.54 4.10 25.25
N LEU A 393 -10.60 3.48 26.42
CA LEU A 393 -11.61 2.46 26.72
C LEU A 393 -13.02 3.02 26.69
N HIS A 394 -13.22 4.24 27.19
CA HIS A 394 -14.50 4.93 27.10
C HIS A 394 -14.86 5.27 25.65
N LYS A 395 -13.90 5.72 24.84
CA LYS A 395 -14.09 6.06 23.42
C LYS A 395 -14.31 4.83 22.54
N ALA A 396 -13.74 3.68 22.92
CA ALA A 396 -13.94 2.39 22.24
C ALA A 396 -15.24 1.68 22.64
N GLN A 397 -15.92 2.17 23.68
CA GLN A 397 -17.19 1.61 24.15
C GLN A 397 -18.30 1.85 23.12
N PHE A 398 -19.08 0.81 22.83
CA PHE A 398 -20.27 0.96 21.99
C PHE A 398 -21.32 1.89 22.61
N PRO A 399 -22.08 2.62 21.78
CA PRO A 399 -23.28 3.31 22.24
C PRO A 399 -24.37 2.32 22.66
N SER A 400 -25.52 2.85 23.12
CA SER A 400 -26.70 2.03 23.38
C SER A 400 -27.20 1.32 22.12
N ASP A 401 -27.87 0.18 22.27
CA ASP A 401 -28.38 -0.60 21.12
C ASP A 401 -29.34 0.23 20.24
N GLU A 402 -30.15 1.11 20.87
CA GLU A 402 -31.06 2.03 20.20
C GLU A 402 -30.31 3.05 19.34
N GLU A 403 -29.26 3.66 19.89
CA GLU A 403 -28.42 4.63 19.19
C GLU A 403 -27.61 3.96 18.06
N TYR A 404 -26.99 2.81 18.34
CA TYR A 404 -26.20 2.06 17.36
C TYR A 404 -27.05 1.58 16.19
N SER A 405 -28.33 1.28 16.42
CA SER A 405 -29.26 0.90 15.36
C SER A 405 -29.53 2.04 14.37
N CYS A 406 -29.46 3.30 14.84
CA CYS A 406 -29.65 4.49 14.03
C CYS A 406 -28.43 4.84 13.17
N TRP A 407 -27.25 4.30 13.48
CA TRP A 407 -26.03 4.57 12.72
C TRP A 407 -26.08 3.91 11.34
N SER A 408 -25.60 4.65 10.34
CA SER A 408 -25.39 4.19 8.97
C SER A 408 -24.30 3.12 8.88
N SER A 409 -24.23 2.45 7.73
CA SER A 409 -23.19 1.45 7.48
C SER A 409 -21.79 2.06 7.52
N ASP A 410 -21.63 3.27 7.00
CA ASP A 410 -20.34 3.96 6.92
C ASP A 410 -19.87 4.40 8.30
N GLU A 411 -20.78 4.90 9.16
CA GLU A 411 -20.44 5.29 10.54
C GLU A 411 -20.01 4.09 11.39
N LYS A 412 -20.67 2.94 11.21
CA LYS A 412 -20.29 1.68 11.89
C LYS A 412 -18.91 1.19 11.43
N GLU A 413 -18.62 1.27 10.13
CA GLU A 413 -17.32 0.89 9.60
C GLU A 413 -16.20 1.84 10.08
N GLN A 414 -16.47 3.15 10.09
CA GLN A 414 -15.55 4.13 10.66
C GLN A 414 -15.27 3.85 12.13
N PHE A 415 -16.29 3.55 12.95
CA PHE A 415 -16.08 3.19 14.35
C PHE A 415 -15.31 1.88 14.51
N ARG A 416 -15.53 0.89 13.63
CA ARG A 416 -14.74 -0.35 13.61
C ARG A 416 -13.26 -0.07 13.33
N ILE A 417 -12.94 0.78 12.35
CA ILE A 417 -11.56 1.20 12.02
C ILE A 417 -10.97 1.96 13.21
N TYR A 418 -11.69 2.93 13.77
CA TYR A 418 -11.26 3.70 14.91
C TYR A 418 -10.94 2.83 16.14
N ARG A 419 -11.72 1.78 16.38
CA ARG A 419 -11.39 0.80 17.43
C ARG A 419 -10.06 0.09 17.12
N VAL A 420 -9.83 -0.35 15.89
CA VAL A 420 -8.52 -0.93 15.49
C VAL A 420 -7.38 0.05 15.77
N ASP A 421 -7.52 1.33 15.42
CA ASP A 421 -6.51 2.35 15.71
C ASP A 421 -6.29 2.53 17.23
N ILE A 422 -7.36 2.44 18.04
CA ILE A 422 -7.27 2.41 19.50
C ILE A 422 -6.53 1.16 19.99
N SER A 423 -6.81 -0.01 19.43
CA SER A 423 -6.15 -1.27 19.80
C SER A 423 -4.64 -1.16 19.60
N ASP A 424 -4.22 -0.67 18.44
CA ASP A 424 -2.81 -0.44 18.13
C ASP A 424 -2.20 0.55 19.13
N THR A 425 -2.92 1.63 19.44
CA THR A 425 -2.48 2.60 20.46
C THR A 425 -2.35 1.94 21.85
N LEU A 426 -3.30 1.12 22.27
CA LEU A 426 -3.27 0.42 23.57
C LEU A 426 -2.10 -0.57 23.68
N MET A 427 -1.74 -1.23 22.58
CA MET A 427 -0.56 -2.10 22.51
C MET A 427 0.72 -1.30 22.84
N TYR A 428 0.90 -0.13 22.23
CA TYR A 428 2.03 0.77 22.52
C TYR A 428 1.99 1.34 23.95
N VAL A 429 0.80 1.65 24.46
CA VAL A 429 0.65 2.06 25.86
C VAL A 429 1.04 0.94 26.83
N TYR A 430 0.79 -0.33 26.48
CA TYR A 430 1.23 -1.47 27.28
C TYR A 430 2.76 -1.56 27.38
N GLU A 431 3.53 -1.24 26.33
CA GLU A 431 5.00 -1.20 26.43
C GLU A 431 5.50 -0.16 27.45
N MET A 432 4.80 0.96 27.61
CA MET A 432 5.13 2.00 28.60
C MET A 432 4.67 1.65 30.03
N LEU A 433 3.48 1.06 30.17
CA LEU A 433 2.85 0.80 31.47
C LEU A 433 3.15 -0.60 32.04
N GLY A 434 3.38 -1.59 31.18
CA GLY A 434 3.68 -2.97 31.55
C GLY A 434 2.58 -3.65 32.36
N ALA A 435 2.98 -4.53 33.28
CA ALA A 435 2.08 -5.37 34.07
C ALA A 435 1.05 -4.61 34.92
N GLU A 436 1.33 -3.36 35.31
CA GLU A 436 0.38 -2.54 36.07
C GLU A 436 -0.90 -2.25 35.27
N LEU A 437 -0.80 -2.15 33.94
CA LEU A 437 -1.98 -2.01 33.06
C LEU A 437 -2.86 -3.26 33.12
N LEU A 438 -2.27 -4.44 33.04
CA LEU A 438 -3.00 -5.72 33.14
C LEU A 438 -3.73 -5.83 34.47
N SER A 439 -3.06 -5.53 35.58
CA SER A 439 -3.66 -5.52 36.91
C SER A 439 -4.82 -4.53 37.00
N SER A 440 -4.67 -3.33 36.43
CA SER A 440 -5.71 -2.31 36.40
C SER A 440 -6.96 -2.75 35.61
N LEU A 441 -6.77 -3.37 34.44
CA LEU A 441 -7.86 -3.92 33.63
C LEU A 441 -8.56 -5.08 34.33
N TYR A 442 -7.79 -6.00 34.92
CA TYR A 442 -8.31 -7.12 35.69
C TYR A 442 -9.15 -6.64 36.88
N ASP A 443 -8.65 -5.68 37.66
CA ASP A 443 -9.38 -5.11 38.79
C ASP A 443 -10.68 -4.43 38.36
N LYS A 444 -10.66 -3.67 37.26
CA LYS A 444 -11.87 -3.02 36.71
C LYS A 444 -12.91 -4.05 36.27
N LEU A 445 -12.49 -5.07 35.52
CA LEU A 445 -13.38 -6.13 35.04
C LEU A 445 -13.92 -6.97 36.20
N GLY A 446 -13.06 -7.37 37.13
CA GLY A 446 -13.45 -8.15 38.31
C GLY A 446 -14.43 -7.39 39.21
N ARG A 447 -14.21 -6.09 39.43
CA ARG A 447 -15.16 -5.22 40.17
C ARG A 447 -16.49 -5.11 39.45
N LEU A 448 -16.48 -4.95 38.12
CA LEU A 448 -17.71 -4.84 37.33
C LEU A 448 -18.56 -6.11 37.41
N LEU A 449 -17.94 -7.29 37.30
CA LEU A 449 -18.64 -8.58 37.31
C LEU A 449 -19.12 -8.99 38.71
N THR A 450 -18.44 -8.53 39.77
CA THR A 450 -18.80 -8.87 41.17
C THR A 450 -19.76 -7.86 41.81
N ASN A 451 -19.89 -6.66 41.25
CA ASN A 451 -20.75 -5.62 41.80
C ASN A 451 -22.23 -5.89 41.49
N THR A 452 -22.99 -6.27 42.52
CA THR A 452 -24.44 -6.53 42.42
C THR A 452 -25.31 -5.28 42.54
N GLU A 453 -24.74 -4.10 42.86
CA GLU A 453 -25.52 -2.88 43.12
C GLU A 453 -25.89 -2.10 41.85
N GLN A 454 -25.17 -2.31 40.75
CA GLN A 454 -25.44 -1.66 39.46
C GLN A 454 -25.61 -2.70 38.35
N PRO A 455 -26.65 -2.58 37.49
CA PRO A 455 -26.75 -3.43 36.31
C PRO A 455 -25.58 -3.14 35.37
N SER A 456 -24.70 -4.12 35.18
CA SER A 456 -23.57 -4.01 34.26
C SER A 456 -24.09 -3.92 32.82
N SER A 457 -23.75 -2.86 32.10
CA SER A 457 -24.02 -2.77 30.66
C SER A 457 -23.04 -3.67 29.90
N TRP A 458 -23.55 -4.41 28.91
CA TRP A 458 -22.70 -5.29 28.10
C TRP A 458 -21.61 -4.49 27.39
N GLN A 459 -21.90 -3.24 27.02
CA GLN A 459 -20.96 -2.32 26.37
C GLN A 459 -19.75 -2.03 27.25
N HIS A 460 -19.95 -1.81 28.56
CA HIS A 460 -18.84 -1.50 29.46
C HIS A 460 -17.97 -2.73 29.73
N THR A 461 -18.59 -3.90 29.92
CA THR A 461 -17.88 -5.18 30.02
C THR A 461 -17.09 -5.46 28.75
N GLU A 462 -17.69 -5.21 27.58
CA GLU A 462 -17.08 -5.43 26.27
C GLU A 462 -15.89 -4.49 26.05
N ALA A 463 -15.98 -3.21 26.42
CA ALA A 463 -14.88 -2.27 26.27
C ALA A 463 -13.65 -2.65 27.11
N LEU A 464 -13.85 -3.08 28.36
CA LEU A 464 -12.75 -3.57 29.22
C LEU A 464 -12.11 -4.83 28.66
N LEU A 465 -12.93 -5.77 28.17
CA LEU A 465 -12.45 -7.00 27.56
C LEU A 465 -11.72 -6.72 26.23
N TYR A 466 -12.21 -5.76 25.45
CA TYR A 466 -11.58 -5.28 24.23
C TYR A 466 -10.20 -4.66 24.49
N GLY A 467 -10.07 -3.88 25.57
CA GLY A 467 -8.78 -3.37 26.01
C GLY A 467 -7.78 -4.48 26.32
N PHE A 468 -8.25 -5.55 26.96
CA PHE A 468 -7.42 -6.73 27.22
C PHE A 468 -7.09 -7.51 25.94
N GLN A 469 -8.07 -7.70 25.06
CA GLN A 469 -7.88 -8.32 23.75
C GLN A 469 -6.76 -7.62 22.96
N SER A 470 -6.75 -6.29 22.98
CA SER A 470 -5.82 -5.45 22.23
C SER A 470 -4.35 -5.62 22.65
N ILE A 471 -4.11 -6.05 23.90
CA ILE A 471 -2.77 -6.20 24.46
C ILE A 471 -2.35 -7.67 24.64
N ALA A 472 -3.27 -8.62 24.48
CA ALA A 472 -3.08 -10.02 24.87
C ALA A 472 -1.96 -10.73 24.11
N GLU A 473 -1.75 -10.43 22.83
CA GLU A 473 -0.66 -11.02 22.02
C GLU A 473 0.72 -10.42 22.35
N THR A 474 0.78 -9.29 23.06
CA THR A 474 2.03 -8.58 23.42
C THR A 474 2.50 -8.89 24.84
N ILE A 475 1.72 -9.64 25.63
CA ILE A 475 2.05 -9.94 27.03
C ILE A 475 3.29 -10.83 27.10
N ASP A 476 4.33 -10.36 27.79
CA ASP A 476 5.51 -11.18 28.09
C ASP A 476 5.13 -12.31 29.06
N VAL A 477 5.51 -13.55 28.70
CA VAL A 477 5.31 -14.79 29.46
C VAL A 477 5.76 -14.64 30.92
N ASN A 478 6.77 -13.82 31.20
CA ASN A 478 7.31 -13.56 32.53
C ASN A 478 6.34 -12.85 33.49
N TYR A 479 5.34 -12.11 33.00
CA TYR A 479 4.44 -11.27 33.82
C TYR A 479 3.01 -11.84 33.91
N SER A 480 2.89 -13.17 33.82
CA SER A 480 1.64 -13.88 33.62
C SER A 480 0.70 -13.98 34.83
N ASP A 481 1.04 -13.47 36.02
CA ASP A 481 0.25 -13.73 37.24
C ASP A 481 -1.24 -13.28 37.15
N VAL A 482 -1.53 -12.28 36.32
CA VAL A 482 -2.88 -11.72 36.12
C VAL A 482 -3.71 -12.52 35.09
N VAL A 483 -3.05 -13.13 34.10
CA VAL A 483 -3.70 -13.82 32.97
C VAL A 483 -4.58 -14.99 33.42
N PRO A 484 -4.14 -15.89 34.34
CA PRO A 484 -4.99 -16.94 34.88
C PRO A 484 -6.26 -16.42 35.54
N GLY A 485 -6.14 -15.32 36.30
CA GLY A 485 -7.26 -14.67 36.96
C GLY A 485 -8.29 -14.20 35.94
N LEU A 486 -7.83 -13.53 34.88
CA LEU A 486 -8.69 -13.03 33.81
C LEU A 486 -9.36 -14.15 33.02
N ILE A 487 -8.64 -15.22 32.67
CA ILE A 487 -9.23 -16.42 32.06
C ILE A 487 -10.32 -17.01 32.97
N GLY A 488 -10.11 -16.99 34.29
CA GLY A 488 -11.11 -17.39 35.27
C GLY A 488 -12.37 -16.50 35.27
N LEU A 489 -12.26 -15.22 34.91
CA LEU A 489 -13.40 -14.31 34.82
C LEU A 489 -14.23 -14.49 33.54
N ILE A 490 -13.63 -14.94 32.43
CA ILE A 490 -14.32 -15.05 31.13
C ILE A 490 -15.60 -15.91 31.20
N PRO A 491 -15.60 -17.11 31.81
CA PRO A 491 -16.82 -17.92 31.96
C PRO A 491 -17.93 -17.28 32.81
N HIS A 492 -17.59 -16.27 33.61
CA HIS A 492 -18.56 -15.53 34.44
C HIS A 492 -19.21 -14.34 33.72
N ILE A 493 -18.78 -14.04 32.49
CA ILE A 493 -19.37 -12.98 31.67
C ILE A 493 -20.75 -13.46 31.16
N SER A 494 -21.79 -12.65 31.41
CA SER A 494 -23.12 -12.90 30.84
C SER A 494 -23.15 -12.51 29.36
N ILE A 495 -23.02 -13.50 28.48
CA ILE A 495 -23.03 -13.29 27.02
C ILE A 495 -24.48 -13.04 26.56
N SER A 496 -24.88 -11.77 26.56
CA SER A 496 -26.21 -11.31 26.13
C SER A 496 -26.24 -10.67 24.74
N ASN A 497 -25.07 -10.35 24.17
CA ASN A 497 -24.94 -9.63 22.90
C ASN A 497 -23.87 -10.29 22.00
N VAL A 498 -24.09 -10.26 20.69
CA VAL A 498 -23.18 -10.83 19.67
C VAL A 498 -21.80 -10.18 19.71
N GLN A 499 -21.73 -8.85 19.87
CA GLN A 499 -20.47 -8.12 19.92
C GLN A 499 -19.64 -8.50 21.14
N LEU A 500 -20.27 -8.65 22.31
CA LEU A 500 -19.59 -9.15 23.51
C LEU A 500 -19.11 -10.59 23.30
N ALA A 501 -19.93 -11.44 22.67
CA ALA A 501 -19.54 -12.81 22.36
C ALA A 501 -18.32 -12.87 21.43
N ASP A 502 -18.29 -12.04 20.38
CA ASP A 502 -17.15 -11.93 19.47
C ASP A 502 -15.88 -11.47 20.21
N THR A 503 -15.97 -10.43 21.05
CA THR A 503 -14.84 -9.94 21.85
C THR A 503 -14.33 -11.01 22.83
N VAL A 504 -15.22 -11.82 23.43
CA VAL A 504 -14.82 -13.00 24.21
C VAL A 504 -14.04 -14.00 23.35
N MET A 505 -14.57 -14.37 22.18
CA MET A 505 -13.91 -15.32 21.28
C MET A 505 -12.54 -14.81 20.84
N PHE A 506 -12.43 -13.54 20.42
CA PHE A 506 -11.17 -12.95 19.99
C PHE A 506 -10.17 -12.83 21.14
N THR A 507 -10.61 -12.52 22.36
CA THR A 507 -9.75 -12.50 23.55
C THR A 507 -9.16 -13.88 23.83
N ILE A 508 -9.99 -14.93 23.80
CA ILE A 508 -9.52 -16.32 23.94
C ILE A 508 -8.53 -16.65 22.82
N GLY A 509 -8.82 -16.24 21.58
CA GLY A 509 -7.95 -16.45 20.43
C GLY A 509 -6.59 -15.77 20.58
N ALA A 510 -6.56 -14.54 21.08
CA ALA A 510 -5.33 -13.78 21.34
C ALA A 510 -4.46 -14.44 22.43
N LEU A 511 -5.07 -15.13 23.40
CA LEU A 511 -4.37 -15.87 24.45
C LEU A 511 -3.90 -17.28 24.02
N SER A 512 -3.97 -17.65 22.73
CA SER A 512 -3.69 -19.03 22.30
C SER A 512 -2.25 -19.47 22.56
N GLU A 513 -1.26 -18.60 22.35
CA GLU A 513 0.15 -18.89 22.65
C GLU A 513 0.34 -19.11 24.16
N TRP A 514 -0.24 -18.24 24.98
CA TRP A 514 -0.20 -18.37 26.44
C TRP A 514 -0.87 -19.67 26.95
N LEU A 515 -1.96 -20.11 26.29
CA LEU A 515 -2.64 -21.37 26.61
C LEU A 515 -1.79 -22.61 26.27
N ALA A 516 -0.88 -22.53 25.30
CA ALA A 516 0.05 -23.60 24.98
C ALA A 516 1.04 -23.83 26.14
N ASP A 517 1.48 -22.76 26.81
CA ASP A 517 2.35 -22.84 28.00
C ASP A 517 1.58 -23.24 29.27
N HIS A 518 0.25 -23.06 29.29
CA HIS A 518 -0.60 -23.34 30.45
C HIS A 518 -1.79 -24.27 30.11
N PRO A 519 -1.55 -25.55 29.72
CA PRO A 519 -2.61 -26.43 29.19
C PRO A 519 -3.79 -26.69 30.14
N VAL A 520 -3.58 -26.55 31.45
CA VAL A 520 -4.64 -26.70 32.47
C VAL A 520 -5.80 -25.73 32.24
N MET A 521 -5.52 -24.55 31.66
CA MET A 521 -6.52 -23.51 31.43
C MET A 521 -7.35 -23.74 30.17
N ILE A 522 -6.94 -24.64 29.26
CA ILE A 522 -7.69 -24.97 28.04
C ILE A 522 -9.11 -25.44 28.37
N ASN A 523 -9.26 -26.22 29.45
CA ASN A 523 -10.56 -26.74 29.87
C ASN A 523 -11.56 -25.64 30.26
N ASN A 524 -11.09 -24.44 30.65
CA ASN A 524 -11.94 -23.34 31.06
C ASN A 524 -12.51 -22.56 29.87
N VAL A 525 -11.82 -22.58 28.73
CA VAL A 525 -12.16 -21.75 27.55
C VAL A 525 -12.70 -22.57 26.37
N LEU A 526 -12.20 -23.79 26.17
CA LEU A 526 -12.59 -24.63 25.03
C LEU A 526 -14.10 -24.93 24.96
N PRO A 527 -14.81 -25.20 26.09
CA PRO A 527 -16.26 -25.40 26.03
C PRO A 527 -17.02 -24.20 25.48
N LEU A 528 -16.59 -22.97 25.81
CA LEU A 528 -17.21 -21.73 25.30
C LEU A 528 -17.01 -21.60 23.79
N VAL A 529 -15.81 -21.90 23.29
CA VAL A 529 -15.50 -21.85 21.84
C VAL A 529 -16.32 -22.88 21.08
N LEU A 530 -16.41 -24.12 21.58
CA LEU A 530 -17.18 -25.18 20.93
C LEU A 530 -18.69 -24.90 20.94
N GLN A 531 -19.20 -24.27 22.00
CA GLN A 531 -20.60 -23.83 22.05
C GLN A 531 -20.86 -22.71 21.03
N ALA A 532 -19.97 -21.73 20.93
CA ALA A 532 -20.08 -20.61 19.98
C ALA A 532 -20.01 -21.06 18.51
N LEU A 533 -19.32 -22.17 18.22
CA LEU A 533 -19.22 -22.76 16.88
C LEU A 533 -20.60 -23.15 16.29
N GLY A 534 -21.58 -23.44 17.15
CA GLY A 534 -22.95 -23.72 16.75
C GLY A 534 -23.79 -22.49 16.39
N ASN A 535 -23.28 -21.27 16.59
CA ASN A 535 -23.99 -20.03 16.30
C ASN A 535 -23.50 -19.41 14.97
N PRO A 536 -24.35 -19.27 13.94
CA PRO A 536 -23.95 -18.70 12.65
C PRO A 536 -23.51 -17.23 12.74
N GLU A 537 -24.02 -16.46 13.70
CA GLU A 537 -23.64 -15.05 13.88
C GLU A 537 -22.20 -14.90 14.39
N LEU A 538 -21.69 -15.91 15.11
CA LEU A 538 -20.32 -15.95 15.67
C LEU A 538 -19.36 -16.77 14.79
N SER A 539 -19.73 -17.04 13.53
CA SER A 539 -18.99 -17.96 12.67
C SER A 539 -17.53 -17.55 12.43
N ILE A 540 -17.25 -16.25 12.30
CA ILE A 540 -15.89 -15.77 12.01
C ILE A 540 -15.01 -15.89 13.26
N SER A 541 -15.50 -15.36 14.39
CA SER A 541 -14.76 -15.29 15.64
C SER A 541 -14.50 -16.68 16.23
N SER A 542 -15.54 -17.52 16.34
CA SER A 542 -15.43 -18.88 16.89
C SER A 542 -14.48 -19.78 16.10
N VAL A 543 -14.59 -19.80 14.77
CA VAL A 543 -13.74 -20.64 13.91
C VAL A 543 -12.29 -20.14 13.91
N SER A 544 -12.08 -18.82 13.86
CA SER A 544 -10.74 -18.22 13.97
C SER A 544 -10.07 -18.60 15.28
N THR A 545 -10.78 -18.47 16.40
CA THR A 545 -10.29 -18.82 17.73
C THR A 545 -10.00 -20.32 17.85
N LEU A 546 -10.89 -21.18 17.37
CA LEU A 546 -10.65 -22.62 17.35
C LEU A 546 -9.40 -22.97 16.53
N LYS A 547 -9.20 -22.31 15.38
CA LYS A 547 -7.99 -22.50 14.57
C LYS A 547 -6.72 -22.08 15.32
N LYS A 548 -6.72 -20.92 15.99
CA LYS A 548 -5.56 -20.47 16.80
C LYS A 548 -5.26 -21.46 17.93
N ILE A 549 -6.25 -21.85 18.73
CA ILE A 549 -6.08 -22.86 19.78
C ILE A 549 -5.55 -24.18 19.21
N CYS A 550 -6.11 -24.66 18.10
CA CYS A 550 -5.66 -25.92 17.49
C CYS A 550 -4.21 -25.85 16.98
N ARG A 551 -3.76 -24.68 16.51
CA ARG A 551 -2.39 -24.45 16.04
C ARG A 551 -1.40 -24.43 17.21
N GLU A 552 -1.66 -23.59 18.21
CA GLU A 552 -0.71 -23.35 19.31
C GLU A 552 -0.72 -24.48 20.33
N CYS A 553 -1.89 -25.02 20.70
CA CYS A 553 -2.03 -26.05 21.72
C CYS A 553 -2.01 -27.50 21.17
N LYS A 554 -1.57 -27.73 19.93
CA LYS A 554 -1.72 -29.02 19.21
C LYS A 554 -1.33 -30.24 20.05
N TYR A 555 -0.28 -30.16 20.85
CA TYR A 555 0.25 -31.26 21.66
C TYR A 555 -0.55 -31.59 22.93
N ASP A 556 -1.34 -30.66 23.44
CA ASP A 556 -2.11 -30.84 24.68
C ASP A 556 -3.62 -30.99 24.42
N LEU A 557 -4.05 -30.85 23.15
CA LEU A 557 -5.41 -31.10 22.69
C LEU A 557 -5.82 -32.57 22.42
N PRO A 558 -4.95 -33.61 22.36
CA PRO A 558 -5.39 -34.99 22.13
C PRO A 558 -6.56 -35.48 23.01
N PRO A 559 -6.62 -35.15 24.33
CA PRO A 559 -7.76 -35.52 25.17
C PRO A 559 -9.12 -34.96 24.71
N TYR A 560 -9.10 -33.83 23.99
CA TYR A 560 -10.28 -33.13 23.51
C TYR A 560 -10.62 -33.44 22.05
N ALA A 561 -9.73 -34.13 21.32
CA ALA A 561 -9.81 -34.26 19.87
C ALA A 561 -11.13 -34.89 19.40
N ALA A 562 -11.59 -35.94 20.07
CA ALA A 562 -12.86 -36.60 19.72
C ALA A 562 -14.06 -35.65 19.82
N ASN A 563 -14.09 -34.78 20.84
CA ASN A 563 -15.16 -33.81 21.02
C ASN A 563 -15.09 -32.69 19.97
N ILE A 564 -13.89 -32.16 19.72
CA ILE A 564 -13.69 -31.10 18.71
C ILE A 564 -14.10 -31.60 17.32
N VAL A 565 -13.68 -32.81 16.93
CA VAL A 565 -14.06 -33.43 15.66
C VAL A 565 -15.57 -33.62 15.56
N ALA A 566 -16.22 -34.13 16.61
CA ALA A 566 -17.66 -34.36 16.63
C ALA A 566 -18.47 -33.06 16.45
N VAL A 567 -18.14 -32.00 17.20
CA VAL A 567 -18.82 -30.70 17.07
C VAL A 567 -18.57 -30.10 15.69
N SER A 568 -17.34 -30.17 15.18
CA SER A 568 -16.99 -29.65 13.85
C SER A 568 -17.75 -30.34 12.73
N GLN A 569 -17.90 -31.67 12.80
CA GLN A 569 -18.69 -32.45 11.83
C GLN A 569 -20.17 -32.07 11.85
N ASP A 570 -20.77 -31.93 13.04
CA ASP A 570 -22.17 -31.55 13.19
C ASP A 570 -22.44 -30.14 12.60
N VAL A 571 -21.58 -29.19 12.90
CA VAL A 571 -21.67 -27.80 12.41
C VAL A 571 -21.50 -27.72 10.88
N LEU A 572 -20.56 -28.50 10.31
CA LEU A 572 -20.36 -28.62 8.86
C LEU A 572 -21.57 -29.26 8.17
N MET A 573 -22.13 -30.33 8.75
CA MET A 573 -23.30 -31.01 8.21
C MET A 573 -24.54 -30.10 8.21
N LYS A 574 -24.70 -29.26 9.23
CA LYS A 574 -25.78 -28.28 9.36
C LYS A 574 -25.59 -27.03 8.49
N GLN A 575 -24.46 -26.89 7.80
CA GLN A 575 -24.14 -25.72 6.96
C GLN A 575 -24.23 -24.38 7.73
N ILE A 576 -23.79 -24.37 8.99
CA ILE A 576 -23.82 -23.18 9.85
C ILE A 576 -22.86 -22.09 9.33
N HIS A 577 -21.74 -22.51 8.75
CA HIS A 577 -20.66 -21.63 8.33
C HIS A 577 -20.62 -21.42 6.82
N LYS A 578 -20.13 -20.23 6.39
CA LYS A 578 -19.85 -19.96 4.98
C LYS A 578 -18.57 -20.68 4.55
N THR A 579 -18.37 -20.77 3.23
CA THR A 579 -17.26 -21.52 2.62
C THR A 579 -15.89 -21.16 3.21
N SER A 580 -15.56 -19.88 3.37
CA SER A 580 -14.27 -19.45 3.93
C SER A 580 -14.04 -19.97 5.35
N GLN A 581 -15.05 -19.91 6.21
CA GLN A 581 -14.98 -20.41 7.58
C GLN A 581 -14.91 -21.94 7.61
N CYS A 582 -15.60 -22.64 6.71
CA CYS A 582 -15.39 -24.09 6.56
C CYS A 582 -13.93 -24.43 6.22
N MET A 583 -13.27 -23.63 5.36
CA MET A 583 -11.85 -23.83 5.06
C MET A 583 -10.97 -23.64 6.30
N TRP A 584 -11.23 -22.62 7.12
CA TRP A 584 -10.50 -22.40 8.37
C TRP A 584 -10.76 -23.50 9.40
N LEU A 585 -11.97 -24.04 9.45
CA LEU A 585 -12.30 -25.17 10.31
C LEU A 585 -11.54 -26.43 9.89
N MET A 586 -11.42 -26.70 8.58
CA MET A 586 -10.58 -27.80 8.08
C MET A 586 -9.11 -27.60 8.45
N GLN A 587 -8.61 -26.36 8.42
CA GLN A 587 -7.24 -26.05 8.87
C GLN A 587 -7.06 -26.32 10.38
N ALA A 588 -8.04 -25.92 11.20
CA ALA A 588 -8.04 -26.21 12.64
C ALA A 588 -7.99 -27.72 12.91
N LEU A 589 -8.81 -28.49 12.19
CA LEU A 589 -8.82 -29.95 12.30
C LEU A 589 -7.50 -30.57 11.83
N GLY A 590 -6.83 -30.03 10.80
CA GLY A 590 -5.51 -30.52 10.39
C GLY A 590 -4.47 -30.39 11.50
N PHE A 591 -4.39 -29.23 12.18
CA PHE A 591 -3.48 -29.04 13.32
C PHE A 591 -3.82 -29.93 14.53
N LEU A 592 -5.12 -30.12 14.80
CA LEU A 592 -5.56 -31.01 15.86
C LEU A 592 -5.14 -32.46 15.59
N LEU A 593 -5.35 -32.92 14.35
CA LEU A 593 -5.09 -34.31 13.97
C LEU A 593 -3.58 -34.59 13.85
N SER A 594 -2.75 -33.61 13.50
CA SER A 594 -1.30 -33.82 13.37
C SER A 594 -0.61 -34.29 14.66
N ALA A 595 -1.20 -34.03 15.83
CA ALA A 595 -0.64 -34.43 17.12
C ALA A 595 -1.17 -35.78 17.64
N LEU A 596 -2.06 -36.46 16.91
CA LEU A 596 -2.63 -37.75 17.32
C LEU A 596 -1.78 -38.94 16.86
N GLN A 597 -2.05 -40.12 17.41
CA GLN A 597 -1.48 -41.36 16.90
C GLN A 597 -2.04 -41.70 15.51
N VAL A 598 -1.21 -42.29 14.64
CA VAL A 598 -1.55 -42.60 13.23
C VAL A 598 -2.89 -43.35 13.07
N GLU A 599 -3.18 -44.30 13.97
CA GLU A 599 -4.44 -45.06 13.95
C GLU A 599 -5.67 -44.16 14.20
N GLU A 600 -5.55 -43.22 15.14
CA GLU A 600 -6.60 -42.24 15.46
C GLU A 600 -6.75 -41.20 14.35
N ILE A 601 -5.64 -40.77 13.74
CA ILE A 601 -5.66 -39.90 12.56
C ILE A 601 -6.49 -40.57 11.48
N LEU A 602 -6.16 -41.80 11.09
CA LEU A 602 -6.87 -42.52 10.03
C LEU A 602 -8.36 -42.68 10.34
N LYS A 603 -8.72 -43.02 11.58
CA LYS A 603 -10.11 -43.15 12.02
C LYS A 603 -10.88 -41.83 11.89
N ASN A 604 -10.32 -40.73 12.39
CA ASN A 604 -10.97 -39.42 12.35
C ASN A 604 -11.03 -38.87 10.93
N LEU A 605 -9.96 -39.06 10.15
CA LEU A 605 -9.86 -38.65 8.75
C LEU A 605 -10.90 -39.37 7.88
N HIS A 606 -11.07 -40.68 8.08
CA HIS A 606 -12.10 -41.45 7.39
C HIS A 606 -13.50 -40.95 7.76
N SER A 607 -13.78 -40.69 9.04
CA SER A 607 -15.06 -40.14 9.47
C SER A 607 -15.35 -38.75 8.89
N LEU A 608 -14.34 -37.91 8.77
CA LEU A 608 -14.47 -36.53 8.32
C LEU A 608 -14.65 -36.43 6.79
N ILE A 609 -13.87 -37.20 6.03
CA ILE A 609 -13.75 -37.03 4.57
C ILE A 609 -14.75 -37.91 3.79
N THR A 610 -15.10 -39.09 4.28
CA THR A 610 -16.00 -40.03 3.58
C THR A 610 -17.32 -39.42 3.07
N PRO A 611 -18.08 -38.62 3.84
CA PRO A 611 -19.32 -38.02 3.33
C PRO A 611 -19.06 -37.09 2.13
N TYR A 612 -17.94 -36.36 2.12
CA TYR A 612 -17.56 -35.47 1.04
C TYR A 612 -17.02 -36.23 -0.18
N ILE A 613 -16.32 -37.35 -0.01
CA ILE A 613 -15.93 -38.23 -1.13
C ILE A 613 -17.18 -38.78 -1.82
N GLN A 614 -18.15 -39.28 -1.06
CA GLN A 614 -19.40 -39.81 -1.62
C GLN A 614 -20.19 -38.72 -2.38
N GLN A 615 -20.22 -37.50 -1.83
CA GLN A 615 -20.84 -36.37 -2.50
C GLN A 615 -20.08 -35.99 -3.79
N LEU A 616 -18.75 -35.96 -3.76
CA LEU A 616 -17.92 -35.67 -4.93
C LEU A 616 -18.05 -36.75 -6.01
N GLU A 617 -18.18 -38.02 -5.64
CA GLU A 617 -18.42 -39.13 -6.56
C GLU A 617 -19.75 -38.96 -7.31
N LYS A 618 -20.82 -38.62 -6.58
CA LYS A 618 -22.12 -38.30 -7.19
C LYS A 618 -22.01 -37.11 -8.15
N LEU A 619 -21.37 -36.02 -7.72
CA LEU A 619 -21.17 -34.83 -8.57
C LEU A 619 -20.30 -35.12 -9.80
N ALA A 620 -19.33 -36.03 -9.68
CA ALA A 620 -18.48 -36.45 -10.78
C ALA A 620 -19.22 -37.29 -11.82
N ASP A 621 -20.35 -37.93 -11.47
CA ASP A 621 -21.21 -38.65 -12.42
C ASP A 621 -22.23 -37.74 -13.13
N GLU A 622 -22.59 -36.62 -12.51
CA GLU A 622 -23.52 -35.65 -13.08
C GLU A 622 -22.93 -34.88 -14.28
N THR A 623 -23.80 -34.17 -15.00
CA THR A 623 -23.39 -33.32 -16.13
C THR A 623 -22.83 -31.98 -15.64
N PRO A 624 -21.82 -31.41 -16.32
CA PRO A 624 -21.25 -30.13 -15.92
C PRO A 624 -22.29 -29.00 -15.92
N ASN A 625 -22.46 -28.34 -14.78
CA ASN A 625 -23.30 -27.15 -14.63
C ASN A 625 -22.75 -26.22 -13.52
N PRO A 626 -23.14 -24.94 -13.49
CA PRO A 626 -22.60 -23.96 -12.54
C PRO A 626 -22.78 -24.33 -11.05
N SER A 627 -23.90 -24.96 -10.69
CA SER A 627 -24.15 -25.37 -9.30
C SER A 627 -23.23 -26.52 -8.87
N ASN A 628 -23.05 -27.50 -9.76
CA ASN A 628 -22.15 -28.63 -9.54
C ASN A 628 -20.69 -28.15 -9.46
N LYS A 629 -20.32 -27.17 -10.29
CA LYS A 629 -19.01 -26.53 -10.22
C LYS A 629 -18.70 -25.98 -8.83
N LEU A 630 -19.62 -25.18 -8.25
CA LEU A 630 -19.42 -24.60 -6.92
C LEU A 630 -19.31 -25.66 -5.83
N ALA A 631 -20.11 -26.72 -5.90
CA ALA A 631 -20.05 -27.83 -4.95
C ALA A 631 -18.73 -28.61 -5.07
N ILE A 632 -18.26 -28.88 -6.29
CA ILE A 632 -16.97 -29.54 -6.54
C ILE A 632 -15.83 -28.69 -5.97
N ILE A 633 -15.78 -27.39 -6.32
CA ILE A 633 -14.75 -26.46 -5.84
C ILE A 633 -14.76 -26.40 -4.30
N HIS A 634 -15.94 -26.35 -3.68
CA HIS A 634 -16.06 -26.35 -2.23
C HIS A 634 -15.43 -27.61 -1.61
N ILE A 635 -15.77 -28.81 -2.09
CA ILE A 635 -15.23 -30.07 -1.54
C ILE A 635 -13.71 -30.17 -1.75
N LEU A 636 -13.23 -29.83 -2.96
CA LEU A 636 -11.79 -29.81 -3.24
C LEU A 636 -11.06 -28.80 -2.34
N GLY A 637 -11.68 -27.65 -2.09
CA GLY A 637 -11.22 -26.64 -1.15
C GLY A 637 -11.07 -27.19 0.27
N LEU A 638 -12.07 -27.92 0.78
CA LEU A 638 -12.05 -28.52 2.12
C LEU A 638 -10.87 -29.49 2.26
N LEU A 639 -10.69 -30.38 1.28
CA LEU A 639 -9.58 -31.33 1.24
C LEU A 639 -8.22 -30.61 1.23
N SER A 640 -8.07 -29.62 0.34
CA SER A 640 -6.81 -28.86 0.25
C SER A 640 -6.46 -28.19 1.58
N ASN A 641 -7.44 -27.59 2.26
CA ASN A 641 -7.23 -26.83 3.49
C ASN A 641 -6.96 -27.74 4.69
N LEU A 642 -7.54 -28.94 4.72
CA LEU A 642 -7.17 -29.95 5.70
C LEU A 642 -5.72 -30.42 5.52
N PHE A 643 -5.34 -30.74 4.29
CA PHE A 643 -3.98 -31.20 3.99
C PHE A 643 -2.92 -30.12 4.13
N THR A 644 -3.32 -28.84 4.15
CA THR A 644 -2.37 -27.73 4.37
C THR A 644 -1.76 -27.78 5.77
N THR A 645 -2.53 -28.21 6.77
CA THR A 645 -2.14 -28.12 8.19
C THR A 645 -1.95 -29.47 8.87
N LEU A 646 -2.29 -30.57 8.20
CA LEU A 646 -2.09 -31.94 8.69
C LEU A 646 -0.65 -32.43 8.40
N ASP A 647 0.32 -31.87 9.11
CA ASP A 647 1.72 -32.30 9.06
C ASP A 647 2.06 -33.22 10.25
N ILE A 648 2.29 -34.50 9.96
CA ILE A 648 2.62 -35.52 10.98
C ILE A 648 4.14 -35.59 11.20
N SER A 649 4.92 -35.01 10.30
CA SER A 649 6.38 -35.05 10.30
C SER A 649 6.98 -33.82 11.01
N HIS A 650 6.14 -32.85 11.39
CA HIS A 650 6.45 -31.67 12.21
C HIS A 650 7.56 -30.78 11.62
N HIS A 651 7.56 -30.57 10.31
CA HIS A 651 8.59 -29.79 9.60
C HIS A 651 8.61 -28.30 10.00
N ASP A 652 7.48 -27.76 10.44
CA ASP A 652 7.36 -26.35 10.88
C ASP A 652 8.02 -26.07 12.27
N ASP A 653 8.29 -27.10 13.09
CA ASP A 653 8.83 -26.95 14.45
C ASP A 653 10.39 -26.89 14.48
N ASP A 654 11.07 -26.93 13.33
CA ASP A 654 12.55 -26.87 13.23
C ASP A 654 13.13 -25.44 13.37
N HIS A 655 12.27 -24.41 13.43
CA HIS A 655 12.68 -23.02 13.62
C HIS A 655 12.27 -22.49 15.01
N GLU A 656 13.25 -22.48 15.91
CA GLU A 656 13.30 -21.76 17.19
C GLU A 656 12.53 -22.36 18.40
N SER A 657 13.35 -22.87 19.34
CA SER A 657 13.11 -23.06 20.79
C SER A 657 12.73 -24.47 21.33
N ALA A 658 13.44 -24.78 22.43
CA ALA A 658 13.31 -25.79 23.49
C ALA A 658 12.54 -27.12 23.29
N GLU A 659 13.24 -28.23 23.61
CA GLU A 659 12.72 -29.55 24.05
C GLU A 659 11.28 -29.91 23.64
N VAL A 660 10.97 -29.91 22.34
CA VAL A 660 9.69 -30.41 21.83
C VAL A 660 9.54 -31.86 22.31
N LYS A 661 8.42 -32.16 22.99
CA LYS A 661 7.97 -33.51 23.34
C LYS A 661 7.91 -34.34 22.05
N LYS A 662 9.04 -34.96 21.67
CA LYS A 662 9.13 -35.78 20.46
C LYS A 662 8.18 -36.96 20.61
N LEU A 663 7.04 -36.88 19.93
CA LEU A 663 6.19 -38.04 19.70
C LEU A 663 7.05 -39.11 18.98
N PRO A 664 6.85 -40.40 19.30
CA PRO A 664 7.62 -41.48 18.69
C PRO A 664 7.45 -41.46 17.17
N VAL A 665 8.55 -41.76 16.46
CA VAL A 665 8.62 -41.82 14.99
C VAL A 665 7.42 -42.58 14.42
N PRO A 666 6.64 -41.99 13.49
CA PRO A 666 5.44 -42.64 12.96
C PRO A 666 5.82 -43.96 12.30
N GLN A 667 5.34 -45.07 12.87
CA GLN A 667 5.44 -46.41 12.28
C GLN A 667 4.22 -46.65 11.39
N GLY A 668 4.36 -46.50 10.07
CA GLY A 668 3.28 -46.78 9.11
C GLY A 668 3.29 -45.82 7.91
N PRO A 669 2.45 -46.08 6.89
CA PRO A 669 2.30 -45.17 5.76
C PRO A 669 1.65 -43.86 6.20
N ASN A 670 2.08 -42.74 5.64
CA ASN A 670 1.53 -41.42 5.94
C ASN A 670 0.02 -41.39 5.60
N PRO A 671 -0.88 -41.09 6.57
CA PRO A 671 -2.33 -41.03 6.38
C PRO A 671 -2.79 -40.17 5.20
N VAL A 672 -2.15 -39.02 4.97
CA VAL A 672 -2.52 -38.11 3.88
C VAL A 672 -2.23 -38.77 2.53
N VAL A 673 -1.09 -39.46 2.40
CA VAL A 673 -0.73 -40.20 1.17
C VAL A 673 -1.76 -41.30 0.89
N VAL A 674 -2.19 -42.04 1.91
CA VAL A 674 -3.22 -43.09 1.75
C VAL A 674 -4.53 -42.49 1.24
N VAL A 675 -4.97 -41.37 1.79
CA VAL A 675 -6.20 -40.69 1.33
C VAL A 675 -6.03 -40.15 -0.08
N LEU A 676 -4.89 -39.53 -0.40
CA LEU A 676 -4.62 -39.03 -1.75
C LEU A 676 -4.66 -40.17 -2.78
N GLN A 677 -4.09 -41.34 -2.48
CA GLN A 677 -4.15 -42.52 -3.35
C GLN A 677 -5.59 -43.00 -3.58
N GLN A 678 -6.42 -42.99 -2.54
CA GLN A 678 -7.83 -43.40 -2.64
C GLN A 678 -8.67 -42.40 -3.44
N VAL A 679 -8.42 -41.10 -3.26
CA VAL A 679 -9.18 -40.03 -3.91
C VAL A 679 -8.66 -39.72 -5.32
N PHE A 680 -7.46 -40.17 -5.68
CA PHE A 680 -6.83 -39.87 -6.97
C PHE A 680 -7.69 -40.26 -8.18
N GLN A 681 -8.28 -41.46 -8.18
CA GLN A 681 -9.15 -41.92 -9.27
C GLN A 681 -10.38 -41.02 -9.43
N LEU A 682 -10.94 -40.54 -8.32
CA LEU A 682 -12.06 -39.62 -8.34
C LEU A 682 -11.64 -38.24 -8.87
N ILE A 683 -10.46 -37.75 -8.51
CA ILE A 683 -9.90 -36.51 -9.07
C ILE A 683 -9.72 -36.63 -10.59
N GLN A 684 -9.20 -37.76 -11.09
CA GLN A 684 -9.09 -38.01 -12.53
C GLN A 684 -10.46 -38.01 -13.21
N LYS A 685 -11.48 -38.63 -12.59
CA LYS A 685 -12.85 -38.62 -13.09
C LYS A 685 -13.42 -37.19 -13.18
N VAL A 686 -13.17 -36.34 -12.17
CA VAL A 686 -13.56 -34.92 -12.20
C VAL A 686 -12.85 -34.19 -13.34
N LEU A 687 -11.52 -34.32 -13.46
CA LEU A 687 -10.74 -33.66 -14.51
C LEU A 687 -11.20 -34.07 -15.92
N SER A 688 -11.59 -35.34 -16.13
CA SER A 688 -12.06 -35.81 -17.44
C SER A 688 -13.27 -35.03 -17.99
N LYS A 689 -14.10 -34.44 -17.10
CA LYS A 689 -15.26 -33.62 -17.47
C LYS A 689 -15.01 -32.12 -17.37
N TRP A 690 -14.07 -31.70 -16.52
CA TRP A 690 -13.85 -30.30 -16.15
C TRP A 690 -12.50 -29.73 -16.58
N LEU A 691 -11.75 -30.43 -17.45
CA LEU A 691 -10.43 -30.00 -17.90
C LEU A 691 -10.41 -28.58 -18.52
N ASN A 692 -11.53 -28.19 -19.14
CA ASN A 692 -11.70 -26.88 -19.78
C ASN A 692 -12.04 -25.75 -18.80
N ASP A 693 -12.31 -26.05 -17.53
CA ASP A 693 -12.67 -25.06 -16.52
C ASP A 693 -11.46 -24.73 -15.64
N ALA A 694 -10.92 -23.52 -15.82
CA ALA A 694 -9.72 -23.07 -15.10
C ALA A 694 -9.88 -23.12 -13.57
N GLN A 695 -11.05 -22.79 -13.02
CA GLN A 695 -11.25 -22.75 -11.56
C GLN A 695 -11.27 -24.14 -10.94
N VAL A 696 -11.84 -25.13 -11.64
CA VAL A 696 -11.84 -26.52 -11.18
C VAL A 696 -10.43 -27.10 -11.26
N VAL A 697 -9.72 -26.85 -12.37
CA VAL A 697 -8.33 -27.30 -12.54
C VAL A 697 -7.42 -26.69 -11.47
N GLU A 698 -7.53 -25.39 -11.23
CA GLU A 698 -6.77 -24.71 -10.18
C GLU A 698 -7.08 -25.28 -8.78
N SER A 699 -8.34 -25.59 -8.49
CA SER A 699 -8.73 -26.22 -7.22
C SER A 699 -8.11 -27.61 -7.05
N VAL A 700 -8.02 -28.39 -8.13
CA VAL A 700 -7.33 -29.70 -8.12
C VAL A 700 -5.83 -29.52 -7.92
N CYS A 701 -5.19 -28.61 -8.65
CA CYS A 701 -3.77 -28.30 -8.47
C CYS A 701 -3.48 -27.82 -7.04
N SER A 702 -4.38 -27.04 -6.42
CA SER A 702 -4.23 -26.54 -5.05
C SER A 702 -4.20 -27.66 -4.01
N ILE A 703 -4.96 -28.75 -4.18
CA ILE A 703 -4.89 -29.93 -3.29
C ILE A 703 -3.48 -30.47 -3.27
N PHE A 704 -2.90 -30.71 -4.45
CA PHE A 704 -1.57 -31.30 -4.56
C PHE A 704 -0.48 -30.33 -4.15
N GLU A 705 -0.58 -29.05 -4.52
CA GLU A 705 0.34 -28.01 -4.05
C GLU A 705 0.41 -27.97 -2.52
N LYS A 706 -0.74 -27.90 -1.85
CA LYS A 706 -0.79 -27.86 -0.39
C LYS A 706 -0.26 -29.15 0.22
N SER A 707 -0.66 -30.30 -0.32
CA SER A 707 -0.18 -31.60 0.15
C SER A 707 1.33 -31.77 -0.03
N VAL A 708 1.89 -31.30 -1.15
CA VAL A 708 3.33 -31.35 -1.44
C VAL A 708 4.11 -30.45 -0.48
N LYS A 709 3.60 -29.25 -0.18
CA LYS A 709 4.21 -28.33 0.79
C LYS A 709 4.20 -28.87 2.22
N THR A 710 3.14 -29.58 2.60
CA THR A 710 2.99 -30.14 3.95
C THR A 710 3.78 -31.44 4.12
N LEU A 711 3.76 -32.34 3.14
CA LEU A 711 4.38 -33.66 3.25
C LEU A 711 5.85 -33.70 2.83
N LEU A 712 6.31 -32.74 2.02
CA LEU A 712 7.67 -32.70 1.49
C LEU A 712 8.10 -34.05 0.90
N ASP A 713 9.10 -34.70 1.49
CA ASP A 713 9.66 -35.97 1.03
C ASP A 713 8.66 -37.14 1.16
N ASP A 714 7.74 -37.10 2.14
CA ASP A 714 6.72 -38.13 2.33
C ASP A 714 5.72 -38.18 1.15
N PHE A 715 5.69 -37.15 0.29
CA PHE A 715 4.88 -37.14 -0.92
C PHE A 715 5.46 -38.05 -2.03
N ALA A 716 6.68 -38.56 -1.90
CA ALA A 716 7.37 -39.37 -2.91
C ALA A 716 6.51 -40.46 -3.60
N PRO A 717 5.64 -41.22 -2.91
CA PRO A 717 4.80 -42.25 -3.55
C PRO A 717 3.80 -41.71 -4.59
N MET A 718 3.41 -40.43 -4.50
CA MET A 718 2.44 -39.80 -5.40
C MET A 718 3.09 -39.15 -6.63
N VAL A 719 4.41 -38.97 -6.63
CA VAL A 719 5.14 -38.27 -7.70
C VAL A 719 4.87 -38.82 -9.10
N PRO A 720 4.91 -40.14 -9.36
CA PRO A 720 4.69 -40.67 -10.71
C PRO A 720 3.29 -40.36 -11.25
N GLN A 721 2.27 -40.59 -10.42
CA GLN A 721 0.86 -40.39 -10.79
C GLN A 721 0.57 -38.90 -11.02
N LEU A 722 1.09 -38.02 -10.16
CA LEU A 722 0.93 -36.58 -10.30
C LEU A 722 1.62 -36.06 -11.57
N CYS A 723 2.83 -36.53 -11.88
CA CYS A 723 3.55 -36.09 -13.08
C CYS A 723 2.82 -36.48 -14.36
N GLU A 724 2.25 -37.69 -14.43
CA GLU A 724 1.46 -38.14 -15.57
C GLU A 724 0.21 -37.26 -15.75
N MET A 725 -0.53 -37.03 -14.67
CA MET A 725 -1.74 -36.21 -14.68
C MET A 725 -1.42 -34.76 -15.11
N LEU A 726 -0.40 -34.12 -14.51
CA LEU A 726 0.01 -32.76 -14.88
C LEU A 726 0.46 -32.66 -16.33
N GLY A 727 1.19 -33.67 -16.83
CA GLY A 727 1.61 -33.71 -18.21
C GLY A 727 0.43 -33.76 -19.19
N GLN A 728 -0.57 -34.60 -18.91
CA GLN A 728 -1.80 -34.70 -19.71
C GLN A 728 -2.62 -33.41 -19.65
N MET A 729 -2.75 -32.82 -18.46
CA MET A 729 -3.47 -31.56 -18.25
C MET A 729 -2.83 -30.43 -19.04
N TYR A 730 -1.52 -30.21 -18.85
CA TYR A 730 -0.80 -29.10 -19.46
C TYR A 730 -0.70 -29.24 -20.99
N SER A 731 -0.60 -30.47 -21.51
CA SER A 731 -0.60 -30.72 -22.96
C SER A 731 -1.95 -30.41 -23.61
N THR A 732 -3.05 -30.51 -22.85
CA THR A 732 -4.39 -30.24 -23.35
C THR A 732 -4.75 -28.76 -23.20
N ILE A 733 -4.56 -28.21 -21.99
CA ILE A 733 -4.83 -26.81 -21.65
C ILE A 733 -3.70 -26.31 -20.74
N PRO A 734 -2.75 -25.53 -21.28
CA PRO A 734 -1.69 -24.92 -20.50
C PRO A 734 -2.24 -23.93 -19.46
N GLN A 735 -1.84 -24.09 -18.20
CA GLN A 735 -2.20 -23.19 -17.09
C GLN A 735 -1.01 -22.97 -16.17
N ALA A 736 -0.91 -21.77 -15.58
CA ALA A 736 0.18 -21.38 -14.69
C ALA A 736 0.30 -22.30 -13.45
N SER A 737 -0.83 -22.72 -12.87
CA SER A 737 -0.90 -23.60 -11.69
C SER A 737 -0.15 -24.94 -11.87
N ALA A 738 -0.21 -25.54 -13.06
CA ALA A 738 0.52 -26.76 -13.37
C ALA A 738 2.05 -26.54 -13.44
N VAL A 739 2.48 -25.37 -13.92
CA VAL A 739 3.89 -24.97 -13.95
C VAL A 739 4.40 -24.73 -12.53
N ASP A 740 3.61 -24.07 -11.68
CA ASP A 740 3.95 -23.84 -10.28
C ASP A 740 4.02 -25.13 -9.46
N LEU A 741 3.12 -26.08 -9.69
CA LEU A 741 3.20 -27.39 -9.04
C LEU A 741 4.42 -28.18 -9.53
N THR A 742 4.75 -28.12 -10.83
CA THR A 742 5.99 -28.70 -11.37
C THR A 742 7.22 -28.09 -10.69
N ARG A 743 7.20 -26.76 -10.46
CA ARG A 743 8.27 -26.04 -9.76
C ARG A 743 8.45 -26.51 -8.32
N GLN A 744 7.36 -26.79 -7.61
CA GLN A 744 7.42 -27.33 -6.24
C GLN A 744 8.00 -28.74 -6.21
N LEU A 745 7.60 -29.62 -7.14
CA LEU A 745 8.19 -30.95 -7.28
C LEU A 745 9.69 -30.89 -7.55
N VAL A 746 10.13 -29.97 -8.43
CA VAL A 746 11.56 -29.72 -8.66
C VAL A 746 12.26 -29.21 -7.39
N HIS A 747 11.61 -28.34 -6.61
CA HIS A 747 12.20 -27.81 -5.39
C HIS A 747 12.50 -28.89 -4.35
N ILE A 748 11.54 -29.79 -4.10
CA ILE A 748 11.61 -30.81 -3.05
C ILE A 748 12.50 -31.97 -3.50
N PHE A 749 12.18 -32.60 -4.62
CA PHE A 749 12.80 -33.87 -5.02
C PHE A 749 14.08 -33.71 -5.85
N ALA A 750 14.62 -32.50 -6.05
CA ALA A 750 15.85 -32.28 -6.82
C ALA A 750 17.06 -33.07 -6.29
N HIS A 751 17.11 -33.29 -4.98
CA HIS A 751 18.20 -34.01 -4.31
C HIS A 751 17.94 -35.52 -4.21
N GLU A 752 16.74 -36.00 -4.58
CA GLU A 752 16.34 -37.39 -4.47
C GLU A 752 16.35 -38.12 -5.82
N PRO A 753 17.46 -38.81 -6.18
CA PRO A 753 17.60 -39.40 -7.52
C PRO A 753 16.60 -40.54 -7.80
N ALA A 754 16.05 -41.17 -6.76
CA ALA A 754 15.08 -42.27 -6.90
C ALA A 754 13.72 -41.79 -7.44
N HIS A 755 13.27 -40.60 -7.03
CA HIS A 755 11.93 -40.07 -7.32
C HIS A 755 11.93 -38.96 -8.38
N PHE A 756 13.10 -38.44 -8.75
CA PHE A 756 13.23 -37.36 -9.74
C PHE A 756 12.97 -37.70 -11.23
N PRO A 757 13.14 -38.93 -11.74
CA PRO A 757 12.98 -39.20 -13.17
C PRO A 757 11.62 -38.81 -13.79
N PRO A 758 10.46 -39.06 -13.14
CA PRO A 758 9.16 -38.56 -13.62
C PRO A 758 9.08 -37.03 -13.67
N ILE A 759 9.65 -36.34 -12.67
CA ILE A 759 9.66 -34.88 -12.57
C ILE A 759 10.50 -34.27 -13.69
N LYS A 760 11.64 -34.90 -14.01
CA LYS A 760 12.46 -34.52 -15.16
C LYS A 760 11.68 -34.62 -16.47
N ALA A 761 10.91 -35.69 -16.66
CA ALA A 761 10.08 -35.84 -17.85
C ALA A 761 8.99 -34.76 -17.93
N LEU A 762 8.33 -34.46 -16.80
CA LEU A 762 7.34 -33.39 -16.71
C LEU A 762 7.94 -32.00 -17.02
N PHE A 763 9.09 -31.67 -16.44
CA PHE A 763 9.79 -30.40 -16.69
C PHE A 763 10.06 -30.17 -18.18
N LEU A 764 10.54 -31.21 -18.87
CA LEU A 764 10.83 -31.15 -20.31
C LEU A 764 9.55 -30.99 -21.14
N LEU A 765 8.49 -31.72 -20.80
CA LEU A 765 7.19 -31.63 -21.46
C LEU A 765 6.59 -30.23 -21.31
N VAL A 766 6.51 -29.72 -20.07
CA VAL A 766 6.00 -28.38 -19.75
C VAL A 766 6.79 -27.35 -20.55
N THR A 767 8.12 -27.41 -20.50
CA THR A 767 8.98 -26.49 -21.24
C THR A 767 8.71 -26.50 -22.74
N SER A 768 8.58 -27.69 -23.35
CA SER A 768 8.30 -27.82 -24.78
C SER A 768 6.95 -27.20 -25.17
N VAL A 769 5.91 -27.44 -24.36
CA VAL A 769 4.56 -26.91 -24.59
C VAL A 769 4.56 -25.38 -24.41
N THR A 770 5.18 -24.86 -23.34
CA THR A 770 5.25 -23.43 -23.07
C THR A 770 6.00 -22.67 -24.17
N LEU A 771 7.12 -23.21 -24.66
CA LEU A 771 7.86 -22.58 -25.75
C LEU A 771 7.05 -22.54 -27.06
N THR A 772 6.28 -23.59 -27.35
CA THR A 772 5.40 -23.64 -28.52
C THR A 772 4.27 -22.61 -28.40
N LEU A 773 3.67 -22.50 -27.20
CA LEU A 773 2.64 -21.50 -26.91
C LEU A 773 3.19 -20.07 -27.04
N PHE A 774 4.37 -19.83 -26.49
CA PHE A 774 5.04 -18.52 -26.54
C PHE A 774 5.34 -18.06 -27.98
N GLN A 775 5.62 -18.99 -28.90
CA GLN A 775 5.83 -18.66 -30.32
C GLN A 775 4.56 -18.22 -31.03
N GLN A 776 3.39 -18.69 -30.60
CA GLN A 776 2.10 -18.32 -31.20
C GLN A 776 1.66 -16.93 -30.75
N GLY A 777 1.86 -16.62 -29.47
CA GLY A 777 1.44 -15.38 -28.84
C GLY A 777 2.27 -15.08 -27.61
N PRO A 778 3.44 -14.44 -27.73
CA PRO A 778 4.36 -14.27 -26.61
C PRO A 778 3.71 -13.49 -25.46
N ARG A 779 2.87 -12.51 -25.77
CA ARG A 779 2.21 -11.64 -24.78
C ARG A 779 0.78 -12.06 -24.41
N ASP A 780 0.28 -13.17 -24.95
CA ASP A 780 -1.12 -13.58 -24.73
C ASP A 780 -1.32 -14.24 -23.36
N HIS A 781 -0.25 -14.78 -22.77
CA HIS A 781 -0.28 -15.49 -21.48
C HIS A 781 0.83 -15.03 -20.51
N PRO A 782 0.79 -13.78 -20.00
CA PRO A 782 1.82 -13.25 -19.09
C PRO A 782 1.97 -14.04 -17.77
N ASP A 783 0.87 -14.64 -17.30
CA ASP A 783 0.79 -15.49 -16.11
C ASP A 783 1.57 -16.81 -16.28
N ILE A 784 1.41 -17.48 -17.42
CA ILE A 784 2.17 -18.70 -17.75
C ILE A 784 3.66 -18.36 -17.90
N VAL A 785 3.98 -17.23 -18.53
CA VAL A 785 5.38 -16.79 -18.70
C VAL A 785 6.02 -16.48 -17.34
N ASP A 786 5.30 -15.86 -16.41
CA ASP A 786 5.76 -15.63 -15.05
C ASP A 786 6.12 -16.96 -14.35
N SER A 787 5.16 -17.88 -14.21
CA SER A 787 5.40 -19.19 -13.57
C SER A 787 6.48 -20.00 -14.29
N PHE A 788 6.58 -19.89 -15.62
CA PHE A 788 7.61 -20.55 -16.40
C PHE A 788 9.02 -20.02 -16.10
N MET A 789 9.19 -18.70 -16.01
CA MET A 789 10.48 -18.10 -15.62
C MET A 789 10.87 -18.52 -14.20
N GLN A 790 9.91 -18.61 -13.27
CA GLN A 790 10.15 -19.10 -11.92
C GLN A 790 10.54 -20.59 -11.90
N LEU A 791 9.88 -21.44 -12.71
CA LEU A 791 10.23 -22.86 -12.84
C LEU A 791 11.68 -23.03 -13.33
N LEU A 792 12.07 -22.30 -14.38
CA LEU A 792 13.42 -22.33 -14.93
C LEU A 792 14.46 -21.85 -13.91
N ALA A 793 14.17 -20.77 -13.20
CA ALA A 793 15.03 -20.26 -12.12
C ALA A 793 15.21 -21.30 -11.00
N GLN A 794 14.12 -21.96 -10.59
CA GLN A 794 14.13 -23.01 -9.57
C GLN A 794 14.95 -24.22 -10.01
N ALA A 795 14.85 -24.62 -11.29
CA ALA A 795 15.67 -25.67 -11.89
C ALA A 795 17.16 -25.31 -11.86
N LEU A 796 17.55 -24.10 -12.27
CA LEU A 796 18.95 -23.62 -12.22
C LEU A 796 19.49 -23.53 -10.79
N LYS A 797 18.64 -23.26 -9.81
CA LYS A 797 19.02 -23.15 -8.41
C LYS A 797 19.25 -24.49 -7.73
N ARG A 798 18.35 -25.46 -7.94
CA ARG A 798 18.37 -26.77 -7.23
C ARG A 798 18.95 -27.91 -8.03
N LYS A 799 18.70 -27.96 -9.35
CA LYS A 799 19.15 -29.05 -10.22
C LYS A 799 19.67 -28.53 -11.56
N PRO A 800 20.83 -27.84 -11.57
CA PRO A 800 21.34 -27.20 -12.77
C PRO A 800 21.56 -28.19 -13.93
N ASP A 801 21.89 -29.46 -13.63
CA ASP A 801 22.07 -30.56 -14.58
C ASP A 801 20.89 -30.76 -15.54
N LEU A 802 19.68 -30.28 -15.21
CA LEU A 802 18.54 -30.28 -16.12
C LEU A 802 18.85 -29.55 -17.44
N PHE A 803 19.71 -28.53 -17.42
CA PHE A 803 20.13 -27.77 -18.60
C PHE A 803 21.17 -28.48 -19.47
N LEU A 804 21.64 -29.66 -19.06
CA LEU A 804 22.48 -30.55 -19.89
C LEU A 804 21.65 -31.49 -20.77
N CYS A 805 20.33 -31.52 -20.61
CA CYS A 805 19.47 -32.43 -21.36
C CYS A 805 19.41 -32.03 -22.84
N SER A 806 19.73 -32.98 -23.73
CA SER A 806 19.71 -32.75 -25.19
C SER A 806 18.33 -32.41 -25.76
N SER A 807 17.27 -32.76 -25.03
CA SER A 807 15.88 -32.45 -25.38
C SER A 807 15.45 -31.04 -24.97
N LEU A 808 16.26 -30.30 -24.22
CA LEU A 808 15.96 -28.93 -23.80
C LEU A 808 16.59 -27.94 -24.78
N ASP A 809 15.76 -27.11 -25.42
CA ASP A 809 16.25 -25.99 -26.23
C ASP A 809 16.61 -24.79 -25.35
N VAL A 810 17.84 -24.80 -24.85
CA VAL A 810 18.41 -23.74 -23.99
C VAL A 810 18.39 -22.38 -24.70
N LYS A 811 18.52 -22.36 -26.04
CA LYS A 811 18.51 -21.12 -26.83
C LYS A 811 17.12 -20.51 -26.90
N ALA A 812 16.10 -21.32 -27.15
CA ALA A 812 14.70 -20.87 -27.13
C ALA A 812 14.30 -20.36 -25.73
N VAL A 813 14.71 -21.06 -24.66
CA VAL A 813 14.49 -20.61 -23.28
C VAL A 813 15.14 -19.25 -23.01
N PHE A 814 16.41 -19.07 -23.38
CA PHE A 814 17.10 -17.79 -23.23
C PHE A 814 16.39 -16.66 -23.99
N HIS A 815 15.97 -16.93 -25.23
CA HIS A 815 15.27 -15.94 -26.05
C HIS A 815 13.91 -15.54 -25.46
N CYS A 816 13.14 -16.53 -24.98
CA CYS A 816 11.91 -16.30 -24.24
C CYS A 816 12.15 -15.35 -23.06
N GLY A 817 13.14 -15.63 -22.22
CA GLY A 817 13.51 -14.77 -21.08
C GLY A 817 13.84 -13.32 -21.51
N VAL A 818 14.61 -13.13 -22.59
CA VAL A 818 14.96 -11.78 -23.07
C VAL A 818 13.73 -11.00 -23.54
N ILE A 819 12.81 -11.66 -24.23
CA ILE A 819 11.56 -11.03 -24.68
C ILE A 819 10.67 -10.68 -23.48
N SER A 820 10.61 -11.56 -22.46
CA SER A 820 9.84 -11.35 -21.23
C SER A 820 10.28 -10.13 -20.43
N LEU A 821 11.53 -9.69 -20.54
CA LEU A 821 12.00 -8.43 -19.93
C LEU A 821 11.30 -7.17 -20.49
N LYS A 822 10.65 -7.28 -21.65
CA LYS A 822 9.95 -6.19 -22.35
C LYS A 822 8.42 -6.25 -22.18
N PHE A 823 7.92 -7.03 -21.23
CA PHE A 823 6.49 -7.14 -20.98
C PHE A 823 5.96 -5.91 -20.24
N PRO A 824 4.69 -5.51 -20.49
CA PRO A 824 4.04 -4.49 -19.68
C PRO A 824 3.90 -4.88 -18.20
N GLU A 825 3.71 -6.16 -17.91
CA GLU A 825 3.40 -6.69 -16.58
C GLU A 825 4.66 -6.78 -15.70
N ALA A 826 4.69 -6.02 -14.61
CA ALA A 826 5.81 -6.02 -13.68
C ALA A 826 6.14 -7.42 -13.08
N PRO A 827 5.16 -8.28 -12.70
CA PRO A 827 5.45 -9.62 -12.17
C PRO A 827 6.25 -10.49 -13.15
N THR A 828 5.82 -10.55 -14.42
CA THR A 828 6.49 -11.32 -15.48
C THR A 828 7.93 -10.84 -15.72
N VAL A 829 8.16 -9.52 -15.72
CA VAL A 829 9.50 -8.95 -15.86
C VAL A 829 10.37 -9.30 -14.64
N LYS A 830 9.85 -9.23 -13.41
CA LYS A 830 10.59 -9.63 -12.20
C LYS A 830 11.00 -11.09 -12.26
N ALA A 831 10.11 -11.98 -12.69
CA ALA A 831 10.41 -13.40 -12.84
C ALA A 831 11.50 -13.65 -13.90
N ALA A 832 11.42 -12.97 -15.05
CA ALA A 832 12.47 -13.03 -16.07
C ALA A 832 13.84 -12.53 -15.54
N CYS A 833 13.86 -11.45 -14.75
CA CYS A 833 15.08 -11.00 -14.06
C CYS A 833 15.60 -12.05 -13.08
N GLY A 834 14.71 -12.71 -12.32
CA GLY A 834 15.06 -13.81 -11.42
C GLY A 834 15.70 -14.98 -12.17
N PHE A 835 15.14 -15.37 -13.32
CA PHE A 835 15.71 -16.39 -14.20
C PHE A 835 17.14 -16.04 -14.63
N PHE A 836 17.41 -14.84 -15.12
CA PHE A 836 18.77 -14.45 -15.51
C PHE A 836 19.75 -14.36 -14.33
N THR A 837 19.24 -13.97 -13.16
CA THR A 837 20.04 -13.92 -11.92
C THR A 837 20.52 -15.30 -11.49
N GLU A 838 19.73 -16.35 -11.73
CA GLU A 838 20.10 -17.75 -11.47
C GLU A 838 20.86 -18.40 -12.65
N LEU A 839 20.64 -17.95 -13.90
CA LEU A 839 21.29 -18.47 -15.10
C LEU A 839 22.76 -18.08 -15.20
N LEU A 840 23.06 -16.79 -15.02
CA LEU A 840 24.40 -16.24 -15.25
C LEU A 840 25.50 -16.84 -14.36
N PRO A 841 25.26 -17.15 -13.07
CA PRO A 841 26.22 -17.88 -12.23
C PRO A 841 26.63 -19.25 -12.79
N ARG A 842 25.80 -19.87 -13.64
CA ARG A 842 26.02 -21.22 -14.19
C ARG A 842 26.82 -21.25 -15.49
N CYS A 843 27.23 -20.10 -16.04
CA CYS A 843 27.96 -20.03 -17.32
C CYS A 843 29.27 -20.83 -17.35
N GLY A 844 29.96 -20.92 -16.21
CA GLY A 844 31.21 -21.70 -16.09
C GLY A 844 31.01 -23.16 -15.70
N GLU A 845 29.80 -23.52 -15.25
CA GLU A 845 29.47 -24.85 -14.73
C GLU A 845 28.75 -25.71 -15.78
N ILE A 846 27.87 -25.10 -16.58
CA ILE A 846 27.00 -25.79 -17.53
C ILE A 846 27.34 -25.33 -18.95
N PRO A 847 27.97 -26.17 -19.80
CA PRO A 847 28.45 -25.75 -21.11
C PRO A 847 27.37 -25.17 -22.05
N PRO A 848 26.14 -25.76 -22.16
CA PRO A 848 25.07 -25.16 -22.95
C PRO A 848 24.67 -23.75 -22.52
N VAL A 849 24.71 -23.46 -21.21
CA VAL A 849 24.42 -22.13 -20.65
C VAL A 849 25.54 -21.15 -20.99
N GLY A 850 26.80 -21.56 -20.82
CA GLY A 850 27.94 -20.75 -21.22
C GLY A 850 27.92 -20.40 -22.71
N GLN A 851 27.59 -21.36 -23.57
CA GLN A 851 27.50 -21.17 -25.02
C GLN A 851 26.38 -20.18 -25.40
N VAL A 852 25.16 -20.34 -24.87
CA VAL A 852 24.06 -19.42 -25.20
C VAL A 852 24.35 -17.99 -24.72
N VAL A 853 24.98 -17.83 -23.56
CA VAL A 853 25.34 -16.50 -23.04
C VAL A 853 26.45 -15.89 -23.90
N GLN A 854 27.43 -16.67 -24.35
CA GLN A 854 28.47 -16.18 -25.27
C GLN A 854 27.88 -15.74 -26.63
N GLU A 855 26.95 -16.51 -27.19
CA GLU A 855 26.33 -16.22 -28.50
C GLU A 855 25.28 -15.10 -28.44
N ASN A 856 24.45 -15.06 -27.40
CA ASN A 856 23.26 -14.20 -27.32
C ASN A 856 23.27 -13.21 -26.15
N GLY A 857 24.30 -13.18 -25.29
CA GLY A 857 24.36 -12.32 -24.10
C GLY A 857 24.34 -10.82 -24.39
N LYS A 858 24.80 -10.39 -25.56
CA LYS A 858 24.67 -8.99 -26.01
C LYS A 858 23.21 -8.55 -26.12
N MET A 859 22.30 -9.44 -26.55
CA MET A 859 20.86 -9.14 -26.63
C MET A 859 20.24 -8.92 -25.25
N LEU A 860 20.66 -9.72 -24.26
CA LEU A 860 20.24 -9.54 -22.87
C LEU A 860 20.69 -8.16 -22.36
N LEU A 861 21.96 -7.79 -22.57
CA LEU A 861 22.48 -6.49 -22.16
C LEU A 861 21.71 -5.34 -22.82
N GLN A 862 21.37 -5.44 -24.10
CA GLN A 862 20.56 -4.45 -24.80
C GLN A 862 19.17 -4.30 -24.17
N ALA A 863 18.46 -5.41 -23.93
CA ALA A 863 17.13 -5.38 -23.32
C ALA A 863 17.17 -4.77 -21.90
N VAL A 864 18.20 -5.09 -21.12
CA VAL A 864 18.43 -4.50 -19.78
C VAL A 864 18.63 -2.99 -19.88
N LEU A 865 19.48 -2.53 -20.80
CA LEU A 865 19.77 -1.11 -20.98
C LEU A 865 18.58 -0.33 -21.57
N GLU A 866 17.74 -0.95 -22.40
CA GLU A 866 16.47 -0.36 -22.85
C GLU A 866 15.49 -0.19 -21.69
N GLY A 867 15.39 -1.19 -20.81
CA GLY A 867 14.61 -1.12 -19.58
C GLY A 867 15.04 0.05 -18.69
N ILE A 868 16.35 0.18 -18.46
CA ILE A 868 16.98 1.29 -17.71
C ILE A 868 16.81 2.63 -18.44
N GLY A 869 16.88 2.63 -19.78
CA GLY A 869 16.75 3.81 -20.63
C GLY A 869 15.37 4.47 -20.59
N GLY A 870 14.34 3.73 -20.18
CA GLY A 870 12.99 4.30 -20.08
C GLY A 870 11.86 3.33 -20.36
N GLN A 871 12.14 2.19 -21.01
CA GLN A 871 11.10 1.30 -21.54
C GLN A 871 10.41 0.45 -20.46
N ALA A 872 11.08 0.20 -19.33
CA ALA A 872 10.49 -0.49 -18.19
C ALA A 872 9.99 0.50 -17.14
N SER A 873 9.16 0.04 -16.21
CA SER A 873 8.77 0.85 -15.04
C SER A 873 9.94 1.05 -14.08
N ARG A 874 9.94 2.20 -13.38
CA ARG A 874 10.96 2.62 -12.41
C ARG A 874 11.09 1.70 -11.20
N ASN A 875 10.03 0.97 -10.85
CA ASN A 875 10.01 0.00 -9.76
C ASN A 875 10.79 -1.29 -10.07
N LEU A 876 11.21 -1.51 -11.33
CA LEU A 876 11.95 -2.70 -11.77
C LEU A 876 13.47 -2.48 -11.81
N MET A 877 13.95 -1.25 -11.57
CA MET A 877 15.37 -0.88 -11.76
C MET A 877 16.33 -1.73 -10.92
N ASP A 878 15.94 -2.03 -9.68
CA ASP A 878 16.68 -2.94 -8.81
C ASP A 878 16.86 -4.34 -9.41
N HIS A 879 15.86 -4.85 -10.13
CA HIS A 879 15.92 -6.18 -10.74
C HIS A 879 16.80 -6.18 -11.99
N PHE A 880 16.77 -5.11 -12.79
CA PHE A 880 17.70 -4.94 -13.92
C PHE A 880 19.16 -4.75 -13.44
N ALA A 881 19.36 -4.03 -12.33
CA ALA A 881 20.66 -3.89 -11.68
C ALA A 881 21.23 -5.24 -11.22
N ASP A 882 20.38 -6.15 -10.75
CA ASP A 882 20.78 -7.51 -10.35
C ASP A 882 21.32 -8.32 -11.54
N ILE A 883 20.74 -8.18 -12.74
CA ILE A 883 21.26 -8.79 -13.97
C ILE A 883 22.62 -8.19 -14.34
N LEU A 884 22.77 -6.85 -14.29
CA LEU A 884 24.05 -6.20 -14.57
C LEU A 884 25.14 -6.63 -13.59
N PHE A 885 24.80 -6.76 -12.31
CA PHE A 885 25.70 -7.27 -11.30
C PHE A 885 26.11 -8.72 -11.59
N ALA A 886 25.17 -9.59 -11.95
CA ALA A 886 25.45 -10.98 -12.31
C ALA A 886 26.34 -11.09 -13.57
N LEU A 887 26.07 -10.28 -14.60
CA LEU A 887 26.92 -10.19 -15.80
C LEU A 887 28.35 -9.74 -15.45
N ASN A 888 28.48 -8.74 -14.56
CA ASN A 888 29.78 -8.24 -14.14
C ASN A 888 30.57 -9.29 -13.36
N LYS A 889 29.93 -9.97 -12.41
CA LYS A 889 30.56 -10.96 -11.56
C LYS A 889 30.97 -12.23 -12.30
N HIS A 890 30.11 -12.73 -13.20
CA HIS A 890 30.28 -14.05 -13.82
C HIS A 890 30.72 -14.03 -15.28
N CYS A 891 30.46 -12.93 -16.01
CA CYS A 891 30.71 -12.80 -17.45
C CYS A 891 31.52 -11.53 -17.80
N PHE A 892 32.42 -11.11 -16.91
CA PHE A 892 33.14 -9.82 -17.01
C PHE A 892 33.82 -9.58 -18.38
N SER A 893 34.52 -10.60 -18.90
CA SER A 893 35.24 -10.52 -20.16
C SER A 893 34.30 -10.12 -21.30
N TYR A 894 33.14 -10.77 -21.38
CA TYR A 894 32.11 -10.48 -22.36
C TYR A 894 31.42 -9.14 -22.12
N LEU A 895 31.03 -8.85 -20.86
CA LEU A 895 30.40 -7.58 -20.50
C LEU A 895 31.26 -6.37 -20.89
N SER A 896 32.57 -6.45 -20.67
CA SER A 896 33.52 -5.37 -20.97
C SER A 896 33.58 -5.00 -22.45
N ILE A 897 33.26 -5.95 -23.33
CA ILE A 897 33.18 -5.75 -24.78
C ILE A 897 31.77 -5.25 -25.14
N TRP A 898 30.74 -5.99 -24.72
CA TRP A 898 29.36 -5.70 -25.09
C TRP A 898 28.89 -4.31 -24.64
N ILE A 899 29.22 -3.88 -23.41
CA ILE A 899 28.76 -2.58 -22.92
C ILE A 899 29.34 -1.42 -23.73
N LYS A 900 30.60 -1.54 -24.19
CA LYS A 900 31.24 -0.53 -25.04
C LYS A 900 30.58 -0.46 -26.41
N GLU A 901 30.33 -1.61 -27.03
CA GLU A 901 29.68 -1.68 -28.35
C GLU A 901 28.24 -1.16 -28.32
N VAL A 902 27.48 -1.48 -27.27
CA VAL A 902 26.07 -1.08 -27.15
C VAL A 902 25.94 0.40 -26.83
N MET A 903 26.80 0.95 -25.96
CA MET A 903 26.75 2.36 -25.56
C MET A 903 27.28 3.34 -26.61
N GLN A 904 28.00 2.86 -27.63
CA GLN A 904 28.45 3.68 -28.76
C GLN A 904 27.31 4.12 -29.70
N GLN A 905 26.13 3.52 -29.59
CA GLN A 905 25.00 3.87 -30.44
C GLN A 905 24.42 5.26 -30.08
N ASP A 906 24.25 6.11 -31.10
CA ASP A 906 23.63 7.42 -30.95
C ASP A 906 22.17 7.29 -30.52
N GLY A 907 21.75 8.10 -29.55
CA GLY A 907 20.39 8.06 -29.00
C GLY A 907 20.06 6.85 -28.11
N PHE A 908 20.99 5.90 -27.91
CA PHE A 908 20.82 4.75 -27.02
C PHE A 908 21.58 4.94 -25.69
N PRO A 909 21.03 4.56 -24.52
CA PRO A 909 19.69 4.01 -24.28
C PRO A 909 18.59 5.09 -24.19
N SER A 910 18.96 6.38 -24.24
CA SER A 910 18.04 7.53 -24.34
C SER A 910 18.71 8.67 -25.10
N THR A 911 17.91 9.47 -25.81
CA THR A 911 18.35 10.69 -26.50
C THR A 911 18.77 11.81 -25.55
N ARG A 912 18.50 11.67 -24.25
CA ARG A 912 18.76 12.69 -23.22
C ARG A 912 20.14 12.58 -22.57
N VAL A 913 20.87 11.50 -22.83
CA VAL A 913 22.15 11.20 -22.16
C VAL A 913 23.32 11.54 -23.09
N SER A 914 24.29 12.30 -22.58
CA SER A 914 25.49 12.68 -23.33
C SER A 914 26.49 11.52 -23.47
N SER A 915 27.39 11.59 -24.46
CA SER A 915 28.44 10.58 -24.64
C SER A 915 29.33 10.42 -23.41
N GLU A 916 29.61 11.53 -22.70
CA GLU A 916 30.36 11.51 -21.43
C GLU A 916 29.61 10.76 -20.32
N GLN A 917 28.31 11.01 -20.16
CA GLN A 917 27.49 10.31 -19.15
C GLN A 917 27.40 8.79 -19.44
N LYS A 918 27.31 8.40 -20.72
CA LYS A 918 27.36 6.98 -21.13
C LYS A 918 28.70 6.34 -20.77
N GLU A 919 29.81 7.06 -20.99
CA GLU A 919 31.14 6.57 -20.67
C GLU A 919 31.33 6.43 -19.15
N ILE A 920 30.93 7.43 -18.37
CA ILE A 920 30.98 7.40 -16.91
C ILE A 920 30.21 6.19 -16.37
N PHE A 921 28.96 5.99 -16.79
CA PHE A 921 28.15 4.85 -16.36
C PHE A 921 28.79 3.52 -16.75
N SER A 922 29.30 3.40 -17.98
CA SER A 922 29.99 2.19 -18.44
C SER A 922 31.23 1.88 -17.60
N GLN A 923 32.06 2.89 -17.30
CA GLN A 923 33.25 2.72 -16.47
C GLN A 923 32.88 2.34 -15.03
N GLN A 924 31.87 2.97 -14.46
CA GLN A 924 31.37 2.69 -13.11
C GLN A 924 30.87 1.26 -12.98
N ILE A 925 30.02 0.80 -13.91
CA ILE A 925 29.52 -0.58 -13.94
C ILE A 925 30.69 -1.56 -14.05
N LEU A 926 31.68 -1.32 -14.92
CA LEU A 926 32.83 -2.23 -15.07
C LEU A 926 33.77 -2.28 -13.85
N ARG A 927 33.76 -1.27 -12.97
CA ARG A 927 34.58 -1.21 -11.76
C ARG A 927 33.94 -1.98 -10.59
N GLU A 928 32.63 -1.91 -10.45
CA GLU A 928 31.92 -2.39 -9.25
C GLU A 928 31.53 -3.87 -9.33
N ARG A 929 32.46 -4.76 -8.94
CA ARG A 929 32.30 -6.22 -9.08
C ARG A 929 31.70 -6.95 -7.88
N VAL A 930 31.65 -6.29 -6.72
CA VAL A 930 31.32 -6.93 -5.44
C VAL A 930 30.11 -6.30 -4.76
N ASN A 931 29.96 -4.97 -4.88
CA ASN A 931 28.92 -4.25 -4.16
C ASN A 931 27.62 -4.12 -4.99
N LYS A 932 26.69 -5.06 -4.75
CA LYS A 932 25.35 -5.07 -5.37
C LYS A 932 24.57 -3.78 -5.09
N ARG A 933 24.65 -3.23 -3.88
CA ARG A 933 23.95 -1.98 -3.50
C ARG A 933 24.44 -0.81 -4.35
N ARG A 934 25.76 -0.73 -4.58
CA ARG A 934 26.35 0.33 -5.41
C ARG A 934 25.88 0.24 -6.86
N VAL A 935 25.77 -0.97 -7.43
CA VAL A 935 25.22 -1.15 -8.78
C VAL A 935 23.78 -0.66 -8.87
N LYS A 936 22.95 -0.94 -7.86
CA LYS A 936 21.57 -0.42 -7.81
C LYS A 936 21.52 1.10 -7.78
N GLU A 937 22.32 1.74 -6.94
CA GLU A 937 22.42 3.21 -6.88
C GLU A 937 22.80 3.81 -8.24
N MET A 938 23.84 3.26 -8.89
CA MET A 938 24.29 3.74 -10.21
C MET A 938 23.22 3.57 -11.29
N VAL A 939 22.48 2.45 -11.28
CA VAL A 939 21.37 2.22 -12.21
C VAL A 939 20.22 3.18 -11.94
N LYS A 940 19.88 3.45 -10.67
CA LYS A 940 18.87 4.45 -10.28
C LYS A 940 19.27 5.84 -10.76
N GLU A 941 20.49 6.29 -10.50
CA GLU A 941 21.01 7.58 -10.96
C GLU A 941 20.95 7.70 -12.50
N PHE A 942 21.38 6.66 -13.21
CA PHE A 942 21.44 6.65 -14.67
C PHE A 942 20.06 6.59 -15.34
N THR A 943 19.10 5.81 -14.81
CA THR A 943 17.73 5.81 -15.36
C THR A 943 17.06 7.16 -15.21
N LEU A 944 17.36 7.89 -14.12
CA LEU A 944 16.84 9.23 -13.93
C LEU A 944 17.39 10.19 -14.99
N LEU A 945 18.68 10.08 -15.36
CA LEU A 945 19.25 10.84 -16.48
C LEU A 945 18.52 10.51 -17.79
N CYS A 946 18.35 9.21 -18.07
CA CYS A 946 17.67 8.74 -19.28
C CYS A 946 16.24 9.28 -19.42
N ARG A 947 15.53 9.42 -18.29
CA ARG A 947 14.15 9.90 -18.23
C ARG A 947 14.03 11.41 -18.03
N GLY A 948 15.14 12.15 -17.96
CA GLY A 948 15.14 13.58 -17.62
C GLY A 948 14.55 13.88 -16.24
N LEU A 949 14.61 12.91 -15.34
CA LEU A 949 14.17 12.99 -13.95
C LEU A 949 15.36 13.09 -12.99
N HIS A 950 16.58 13.21 -13.52
CA HIS A 950 17.80 13.28 -12.71
C HIS A 950 17.75 14.49 -11.81
N GLY A 951 17.62 14.15 -10.54
CA GLY A 951 17.23 15.09 -9.55
C GLY A 951 15.82 15.65 -9.82
N THR A 952 14.80 14.98 -9.37
CA THR A 952 13.45 15.54 -9.18
C THR A 952 13.01 15.00 -7.82
N GLU A 953 11.93 15.46 -7.18
CA GLU A 953 11.48 14.87 -5.89
C GLU A 953 11.34 13.35 -5.91
N TYR A 954 11.15 12.77 -7.09
CA TYR A 954 11.25 11.34 -7.35
C TYR A 954 12.61 10.67 -7.06
N THR A 955 13.67 11.41 -6.73
CA THR A 955 14.90 10.87 -6.11
C THR A 955 14.70 10.51 -4.64
N ALA A 956 13.71 11.11 -3.95
CA ALA A 956 13.38 10.83 -2.56
C ALA A 956 12.46 9.60 -2.41
N ASP A 957 11.60 9.32 -3.40
CA ASP A 957 10.72 8.12 -3.44
C ASP A 957 11.46 6.80 -3.81
N TYR A 958 12.74 6.65 -3.46
CA TYR A 958 13.59 5.54 -3.93
C TYR A 958 14.38 4.77 -2.87
#